data_AF-A0A6C7E107-F1
#
_entry.id   AF-A0A6C7E107-F1
#
_cell.length_a   1.000
_cell.length_b   1.000
_cell.length_c   1.000
_cell.angle_alpha   90.00
_cell.angle_beta   90.00
_cell.angle_gamma   90.00
#
_symmetry.space_group_name_H-M   'P 1'
#
loop_
_entity.id
_entity.type
_entity.pdbx_description
1 polymer ?
#
loop_
_entity_poly.entity_id
_entity_poly.type
_entity_poly.pdbx_seq_one_letter_code
_entity_poly.pdbx_strand_id
1 'polypeptide(L)'
;MSTLHSRSRRRAAVSAVTVAGLGLTTAVVGGVSPLVGAADGDETVQILSFNDYHGHVEADTPGTIDGSFDDDQAAGGAEYLSAKLTELREATDADNSYTVAAGDLIGGSPYFSGLFHDEPSVESLNAMGLDYSGVGNHEFDEGVTELMRMQNGGCHPDDGCYFTDYDDDTPGDQEFSGAVFSWLAANVTEDAPDGTDDFADTIAPWSVETTEAGHEIAFIGMTLEGTPELVAASGITGFTFHDEIVAGNAAVADIKLAHPTLETIIVLLHEGGIPSPFAINGCAGVSGPVVEIAEGLDAEIDAIVTGHTHQPYTCSIPDPDDDPRPVVSAWSFGRVVTEMILELDDDGEVDRDTFTMVNHPVMQAELTPDPVQTSIIEKWSPLAESIGSTPVGTITADITRGENGGNRGIESAAGNLVADAQLAATAEAPLNAEIAFMNPGGLRSDLTYATSDKGEGDGVVTYGEAFTFQPFNNTMFVLPMTGAQIQSVLEEQCQPGGSSRPFLHLGVSEGFTYDLVTSSVGSTCTGVEVSNVKLNGVDIEPAAIYQVAVNNFLADGGDNFDTFAEVDPFDRKPGPQDIDALNDYLDANSPVEPPSIDRVNETLTVLPGTTEALTPARLLETRVGDDKKTVDGEFEGIGPNPADEVVELTVLERGGVPEGADAVWLNVAAIRPDTKGYLTVYPCDAERPLSANANYTAGSVVSNAVLAKVSDEGTVCIYTNRTSELTADVIAYVPSGGSPTAIDPVRYLETRVGDDAKTFDGLFEGDGPILGDTTLKLDVAGRGDVAADAKAVVMNVAAINPATNGYLTIYACDDDRPLAASVNFRADEVRSNSVTAGIGEDGDVCIYARQTVEVTIDINGFIPADGSPDPVEPARILETRIADEYKTVDGEREGEGPVAAGEVVELIVAGRGGVADDAVTAVLNIATVNPTGPGYATAYPCGEEQPNTANVNYRGGDVNSNAVVAKIGDEGKVCIFTSAATDMVVDVTAEIPVVVPHRPAS
;
A
#
# COMPACT_ATOMS: atom_id res chain seq x y z
N MET A 1 36.15 78.97 16.95
CA MET A 1 35.29 80.17 16.88
C MET A 1 33.88 79.77 17.27
N SER A 2 33.32 80.48 18.25
CA SER A 2 31.94 80.53 18.79
C SER A 2 30.83 80.31 17.74
N THR A 3 29.61 79.79 17.99
CA THR A 3 28.61 80.00 19.07
C THR A 3 27.48 78.95 18.93
N LEU A 4 27.08 78.16 19.96
CA LEU A 4 25.96 78.32 20.94
C LEU A 4 24.53 77.90 20.49
N HIS A 5 23.93 76.88 21.13
CA HIS A 5 22.98 77.01 22.26
C HIS A 5 22.41 75.65 22.75
N SER A 6 22.24 75.55 24.08
CA SER A 6 21.81 74.40 24.88
C SER A 6 20.32 74.43 25.29
N ARG A 7 19.81 73.25 25.75
CA ARG A 7 18.83 72.96 26.86
C ARG A 7 17.72 72.01 26.38
N SER A 8 17.04 71.16 27.17
CA SER A 8 17.22 70.47 28.47
C SER A 8 15.99 69.55 28.63
N ARG A 9 16.12 68.38 29.28
CA ARG A 9 15.05 67.38 29.56
C ARG A 9 13.91 67.90 30.48
N ARG A 10 12.67 67.39 30.32
CA ARG A 10 11.84 66.68 31.36
C ARG A 10 10.35 66.45 30.97
N ARG A 11 9.92 65.18 31.13
CA ARG A 11 8.70 64.59 31.74
C ARG A 11 7.30 65.22 31.50
N ALA A 12 6.30 64.42 31.08
CA ALA A 12 5.32 63.71 31.94
C ALA A 12 4.08 63.18 31.17
N ALA A 13 3.70 61.93 31.51
CA ALA A 13 2.37 61.28 31.56
C ALA A 13 1.34 61.46 30.43
N VAL A 14 0.94 60.33 29.84
CA VAL A 14 -0.27 60.13 29.04
C VAL A 14 -1.22 59.22 29.82
N SER A 15 -2.50 59.59 29.89
CA SER A 15 -3.60 58.71 30.30
C SER A 15 -4.58 58.53 29.13
N ALA A 16 -5.09 57.31 29.06
CA ALA A 16 -5.91 56.69 28.03
C ALA A 16 -7.24 57.38 27.69
N VAL A 17 -7.71 57.20 26.45
CA VAL A 17 -9.08 56.71 26.12
C VAL A 17 -9.01 55.95 24.78
N THR A 18 -9.64 54.77 24.79
CA THR A 18 -9.87 53.73 23.78
C THR A 18 -10.78 54.18 22.62
N VAL A 19 -10.60 53.64 21.40
CA VAL A 19 -11.60 52.87 20.62
C VAL A 19 -10.91 52.14 19.43
N ALA A 20 -11.26 50.85 19.35
CA ALA A 20 -11.05 49.78 18.36
C ALA A 20 -10.62 50.07 16.91
N GLY A 21 -9.74 49.20 16.42
CA GLY A 21 -9.54 48.80 15.03
C GLY A 21 -8.80 47.46 14.99
N LEU A 22 -9.49 46.41 14.51
CA LEU A 22 -8.95 45.05 14.35
C LEU A 22 -7.88 44.99 13.25
N GLY A 23 -6.86 44.15 13.49
CA GLY A 23 -5.86 43.73 12.51
C GLY A 23 -4.62 43.20 13.23
N LEU A 24 -4.57 41.90 13.52
CA LEU A 24 -3.36 41.21 13.96
C LEU A 24 -3.39 39.77 13.45
N THR A 25 -2.51 39.52 12.49
CA THR A 25 -1.86 38.24 12.22
C THR A 25 -1.02 37.86 13.44
N THR A 26 -1.35 36.78 14.12
CA THR A 26 -0.51 36.18 15.17
C THR A 26 0.06 34.87 14.66
N ALA A 27 1.38 34.80 14.63
CA ALA A 27 2.15 33.57 14.59
C ALA A 27 1.71 32.67 15.74
N VAL A 28 1.41 31.41 15.42
CA VAL A 28 1.15 30.37 16.42
C VAL A 28 2.52 29.90 16.90
N VAL A 29 2.91 30.37 18.08
CA VAL A 29 3.92 29.69 18.90
C VAL A 29 3.20 28.51 19.53
N GLY A 30 3.66 27.29 19.28
CA GLY A 30 3.15 26.05 19.86
C GLY A 30 3.07 26.20 21.37
N GLY A 31 1.85 26.21 21.90
CA GLY A 31 1.60 26.12 23.32
C GLY A 31 1.67 24.66 23.71
N VAL A 32 2.64 24.31 24.55
CA VAL A 32 2.63 23.08 25.34
C VAL A 32 1.31 23.09 26.13
N SER A 33 0.41 22.16 25.82
CA SER A 33 -0.74 21.89 26.68
C SER A 33 -0.19 21.39 28.02
N PRO A 34 -0.68 21.91 29.16
CA PRO A 34 -0.32 21.30 30.43
C PRO A 34 -0.90 19.88 30.44
N LEU A 35 -0.05 18.90 30.76
CA LEU A 35 -0.45 17.54 31.16
C LEU A 35 -1.73 17.62 31.99
N VAL A 36 -2.77 16.91 31.54
CA VAL A 36 -3.92 16.61 32.39
C VAL A 36 -3.33 15.91 33.61
N GLY A 37 -3.55 16.46 34.81
CA GLY A 37 -2.94 15.91 36.02
C GLY A 37 -3.36 14.46 36.20
N ALA A 38 -2.39 13.56 36.24
CA ALA A 38 -2.51 12.17 36.66
C ALA A 38 -3.38 12.07 37.91
N ALA A 39 -4.18 11.01 38.03
CA ALA A 39 -4.85 10.72 39.27
C ALA A 39 -3.79 10.45 40.36
N ASP A 40 -4.10 10.73 41.62
CA ASP A 40 -3.22 10.31 42.73
C ASP A 40 -3.20 8.75 42.76
N GLY A 41 -2.19 8.11 42.16
CA GLY A 41 -2.04 6.64 42.16
C GLY A 41 -1.23 6.03 41.01
N ASP A 42 -1.30 6.62 39.82
CA ASP A 42 -0.85 5.98 38.57
C ASP A 42 0.70 5.99 38.43
N GLU A 43 1.29 4.89 37.95
CA GLU A 43 2.73 4.75 37.68
C GLU A 43 3.03 5.01 36.20
N THR A 44 3.90 5.98 35.92
CA THR A 44 4.31 6.30 34.54
C THR A 44 5.49 5.43 34.08
N VAL A 45 5.36 4.82 32.91
CA VAL A 45 6.40 4.04 32.22
C VAL A 45 6.73 4.71 30.89
N GLN A 46 8.02 4.98 30.65
CA GLN A 46 8.52 5.50 29.38
C GLN A 46 9.19 4.39 28.58
N ILE A 47 8.80 4.25 27.31
CA ILE A 47 9.45 3.39 26.33
C ILE A 47 10.08 4.30 25.27
N LEU A 48 11.41 4.26 25.16
CA LEU A 48 12.17 4.93 24.12
C LEU A 48 12.59 3.90 23.08
N SER A 49 12.04 3.98 21.87
CA SER A 49 12.26 2.94 20.87
C SER A 49 12.84 3.42 19.55
N PHE A 50 13.59 2.54 18.89
CA PHE A 50 14.07 2.72 17.53
C PHE A 50 14.19 1.37 16.80
N ASN A 51 14.47 1.40 15.50
CA ASN A 51 14.52 0.21 14.64
C ASN A 51 15.46 0.47 13.46
N ASP A 52 15.87 -0.61 12.77
CA ASP A 52 16.62 -0.54 11.51
C ASP A 52 17.88 0.34 11.60
N TYR A 53 18.61 0.21 12.71
CA TYR A 53 19.82 0.99 12.96
C TYR A 53 20.94 0.63 11.97
N HIS A 54 21.00 -0.62 11.50
CA HIS A 54 21.96 -1.12 10.50
C HIS A 54 23.39 -0.63 10.74
N GLY A 55 23.85 -0.68 11.99
CA GLY A 55 25.21 -0.26 12.35
C GLY A 55 25.64 1.16 11.95
N HIS A 56 24.72 2.13 11.83
CA HIS A 56 25.03 3.53 11.49
C HIS A 56 25.66 4.29 12.68
N VAL A 57 26.85 3.85 13.10
CA VAL A 57 27.57 4.37 14.27
C VAL A 57 28.14 5.76 13.98
N GLU A 58 28.78 5.95 12.82
CA GLU A 58 29.36 7.25 12.43
C GLU A 58 28.27 8.25 12.02
N ALA A 59 28.44 9.53 12.37
CA ALA A 59 27.43 10.56 12.18
C ALA A 59 27.15 10.98 10.72
N ASP A 60 28.04 10.67 9.78
CA ASP A 60 27.91 11.03 8.36
C ASP A 60 27.22 9.94 7.52
N THR A 61 27.12 8.73 8.05
CA THR A 61 26.47 7.59 7.38
C THR A 61 24.93 7.66 7.34
N PRO A 62 24.21 8.22 8.33
CA PRO A 62 22.77 8.15 8.34
C PRO A 62 22.09 9.18 7.45
N GLY A 63 22.67 10.27 6.95
CA GLY A 63 21.96 11.22 6.07
C GLY A 63 20.89 12.11 6.77
N THR A 64 19.75 12.41 6.11
CA THR A 64 18.71 13.34 6.61
C THR A 64 17.33 12.69 6.87
N ILE A 65 16.40 13.45 7.48
CA ILE A 65 15.03 13.01 7.83
C ILE A 65 14.06 12.93 6.64
N ASP A 66 14.30 13.67 5.56
CA ASP A 66 13.53 13.51 4.33
C ASP A 66 14.08 12.40 3.42
N GLY A 67 15.08 11.65 3.90
CA GLY A 67 15.76 10.60 3.14
C GLY A 67 16.72 11.14 2.07
N SER A 68 16.94 12.45 2.00
CA SER A 68 17.97 13.05 1.15
C SER A 68 19.36 13.04 1.83
N PHE A 69 20.38 13.51 1.12
CA PHE A 69 21.75 13.65 1.64
C PHE A 69 22.23 15.11 1.61
N ASP A 70 21.32 16.09 1.72
CA ASP A 70 21.66 17.52 1.74
C ASP A 70 22.01 18.03 3.17
N ASP A 71 23.14 18.73 3.29
CA ASP A 71 23.83 19.09 4.56
C ASP A 71 23.03 19.90 5.61
N ASP A 72 21.95 20.59 5.25
CA ASP A 72 21.27 21.52 6.17
C ASP A 72 20.38 20.81 7.22
N GLN A 73 20.19 19.49 7.13
CA GLN A 73 19.29 18.69 7.99
C GLN A 73 19.82 17.29 8.38
N ALA A 74 21.13 17.14 8.61
CA ALA A 74 21.72 15.87 9.04
C ALA A 74 21.10 15.34 10.35
N ALA A 75 20.79 14.05 10.38
CA ALA A 75 20.16 13.38 11.51
C ALA A 75 20.77 12.00 11.78
N GLY A 76 20.71 11.56 13.04
CA GLY A 76 21.23 10.27 13.49
C GLY A 76 22.73 10.25 13.79
N GLY A 77 23.29 9.03 13.85
CA GLY A 77 24.64 8.75 14.34
C GLY A 77 24.63 8.43 15.83
N ALA A 78 25.45 7.47 16.27
CA ALA A 78 25.42 6.93 17.64
C ALA A 78 25.51 8.01 18.71
N GLU A 79 26.38 9.00 18.50
CA GLU A 79 26.64 10.09 19.44
C GLU A 79 25.41 10.97 19.67
N TYR A 80 24.64 11.20 18.62
CA TYR A 80 23.44 12.04 18.65
C TYR A 80 22.22 11.23 19.09
N LEU A 81 22.11 9.97 18.67
CA LEU A 81 21.08 9.05 19.15
C LEU A 81 21.17 8.88 20.67
N SER A 82 22.36 8.58 21.20
CA SER A 82 22.61 8.46 22.65
C SER A 82 22.29 9.77 23.39
N ALA A 83 22.66 10.91 22.82
CA ALA A 83 22.34 12.22 23.39
C ALA A 83 20.82 12.47 23.42
N LYS A 84 20.09 12.10 22.35
CA LYS A 84 18.64 12.27 22.27
C LYS A 84 17.90 11.35 23.26
N LEU A 85 18.31 10.08 23.36
CA LEU A 85 17.78 9.15 24.35
C LEU A 85 17.97 9.70 25.79
N THR A 86 19.15 10.26 26.07
CA THR A 86 19.44 10.90 27.36
C THR A 86 18.55 12.13 27.60
N GLU A 87 18.40 13.01 26.60
CA GLU A 87 17.54 14.19 26.69
C GLU A 87 16.08 13.81 27.00
N LEU A 88 15.53 12.84 26.29
CA LEU A 88 14.13 12.39 26.46
C LEU A 88 13.92 11.73 27.83
N ARG A 89 14.88 10.91 28.28
CA ARG A 89 14.83 10.29 29.61
C ARG A 89 14.86 11.33 30.73
N GLU A 90 15.72 12.35 30.62
CA GLU A 90 15.81 13.43 31.60
C GLU A 90 14.60 14.38 31.57
N ALA A 91 13.93 14.53 30.41
CA ALA A 91 12.79 15.43 30.25
C ALA A 91 11.51 14.92 30.93
N THR A 92 11.31 13.60 30.93
CA THR A 92 10.09 12.95 31.46
C THR A 92 10.16 12.72 32.96
N ASP A 93 11.37 12.59 33.55
CA ASP A 93 11.58 12.30 34.99
C ASP A 93 10.82 11.05 35.45
N ALA A 94 10.58 10.09 34.54
CA ALA A 94 9.98 8.80 34.84
C ALA A 94 11.00 7.94 35.58
N ASP A 95 10.61 7.41 36.74
CA ASP A 95 11.43 6.47 37.52
C ASP A 95 11.64 5.14 36.76
N ASN A 96 10.76 4.81 35.80
CA ASN A 96 10.85 3.64 34.91
C ASN A 96 10.94 4.08 33.43
N SER A 97 12.13 3.98 32.84
CA SER A 97 12.38 4.30 31.43
C SER A 97 13.22 3.19 30.79
N TYR A 98 12.67 2.57 29.74
CA TYR A 98 13.30 1.46 29.02
C TYR A 98 13.64 1.89 27.60
N THR A 99 14.86 1.63 27.15
CA THR A 99 15.25 1.78 25.76
C THR A 99 15.15 0.43 25.08
N VAL A 100 14.32 0.35 24.04
CA VAL A 100 14.08 -0.90 23.30
C VAL A 100 14.26 -0.71 21.80
N ALA A 101 14.38 -1.80 21.07
CA ALA A 101 14.41 -1.74 19.61
C ALA A 101 13.65 -2.89 18.96
N ALA A 102 13.31 -2.70 17.69
CA ALA A 102 12.58 -3.70 16.89
C ALA A 102 13.44 -4.24 15.74
N GLY A 103 14.65 -4.71 16.02
CA GLY A 103 15.49 -5.45 15.06
C GLY A 103 16.22 -4.63 14.01
N ASP A 104 17.03 -5.31 13.20
CA ASP A 104 17.96 -4.78 12.20
C ASP A 104 18.90 -3.72 12.80
N LEU A 105 19.49 -4.06 13.94
CA LEU A 105 20.50 -3.24 14.59
C LEU A 105 21.90 -3.43 14.00
N ILE A 106 22.11 -4.60 13.41
CA ILE A 106 23.32 -5.05 12.71
C ILE A 106 22.95 -5.56 11.32
N GLY A 107 23.95 -5.87 10.48
CA GLY A 107 23.72 -6.34 9.12
C GLY A 107 23.23 -5.23 8.18
N GLY A 108 23.49 -5.38 6.88
CA GLY A 108 23.32 -4.29 5.90
C GLY A 108 24.11 -3.01 6.24
N SER A 109 25.11 -3.12 7.12
CA SER A 109 25.75 -1.99 7.78
C SER A 109 26.71 -1.21 6.88
N PRO A 110 26.92 0.10 7.14
CA PRO A 110 28.00 0.86 6.54
C PRO A 110 29.36 0.22 6.82
N TYR A 111 30.33 0.57 5.98
CA TYR A 111 31.71 0.06 6.05
C TYR A 111 32.31 0.05 7.46
N PHE A 112 32.12 1.11 8.25
CA PHE A 112 32.71 1.21 9.59
C PHE A 112 32.33 0.06 10.51
N SER A 113 31.08 -0.37 10.47
CA SER A 113 30.56 -1.42 11.34
C SER A 113 30.65 -2.79 10.67
N GLY A 114 30.26 -2.89 9.39
CA GLY A 114 30.27 -4.14 8.64
C GLY A 114 31.66 -4.75 8.47
N LEU A 115 32.72 -3.93 8.40
CA LEU A 115 34.10 -4.44 8.33
C LEU A 115 34.49 -5.30 9.56
N PHE A 116 33.86 -5.04 10.70
CA PHE A 116 34.17 -5.70 11.97
C PHE A 116 33.01 -6.57 12.47
N HIS A 117 32.19 -7.10 11.56
CA HIS A 117 31.04 -7.95 11.88
C HIS A 117 30.13 -7.31 12.94
N ASP A 118 29.90 -6.00 12.82
CA ASP A 118 29.06 -5.21 13.71
C ASP A 118 29.45 -5.18 15.21
N GLU A 119 30.67 -5.61 15.58
CA GLU A 119 31.18 -5.42 16.95
C GLU A 119 31.13 -3.94 17.42
N PRO A 120 31.45 -2.92 16.58
CA PRO A 120 31.29 -1.51 16.94
C PRO A 120 29.82 -1.13 17.21
N SER A 121 28.89 -1.69 16.44
CA SER A 121 27.45 -1.46 16.59
C SER A 121 26.97 -1.95 17.95
N VAL A 122 27.32 -3.19 18.32
CA VAL A 122 26.95 -3.77 19.61
C VAL A 122 27.60 -3.01 20.78
N GLU A 123 28.87 -2.61 20.66
CA GLU A 123 29.51 -1.77 21.68
C GLU A 123 28.81 -0.41 21.86
N SER A 124 28.38 0.20 20.76
CA SER A 124 27.63 1.45 20.75
C SER A 124 26.27 1.30 21.43
N LEU A 125 25.52 0.24 21.09
CA LEU A 125 24.21 -0.08 21.66
C LEU A 125 24.29 -0.39 23.17
N ASN A 126 25.31 -1.14 23.58
CA ASN A 126 25.63 -1.37 25.00
C ASN A 126 25.85 -0.04 25.74
N ALA A 127 26.59 0.89 25.15
CA ALA A 127 26.96 2.14 25.78
C ALA A 127 25.82 3.16 25.87
N MET A 128 24.86 3.14 24.93
CA MET A 128 23.66 3.99 25.00
C MET A 128 22.57 3.43 25.93
N GLY A 129 22.77 2.22 26.44
CA GLY A 129 21.87 1.58 27.40
C GLY A 129 20.60 1.05 26.75
N LEU A 130 20.73 0.33 25.64
CA LEU A 130 19.65 -0.53 25.13
C LEU A 130 19.35 -1.63 26.16
N ASP A 131 18.08 -1.95 26.39
CA ASP A 131 17.65 -2.99 27.32
C ASP A 131 17.28 -4.28 26.55
N TYR A 132 16.44 -4.13 25.52
CA TYR A 132 15.90 -5.23 24.73
C TYR A 132 15.82 -4.88 23.24
N SER A 133 16.00 -5.88 22.38
CA SER A 133 15.67 -5.78 20.97
C SER A 133 14.94 -7.01 20.49
N GLY A 134 13.91 -6.84 19.65
CA GLY A 134 13.51 -7.91 18.73
C GLY A 134 14.68 -8.26 17.79
N VAL A 135 14.72 -9.50 17.30
CA VAL A 135 15.64 -9.90 16.24
C VAL A 135 14.99 -9.59 14.89
N GLY A 136 15.68 -8.82 14.05
CA GLY A 136 15.29 -8.56 12.66
C GLY A 136 15.90 -9.57 11.69
N ASN A 137 15.64 -9.38 10.39
CA ASN A 137 16.16 -10.30 9.39
C ASN A 137 17.68 -10.14 9.22
N HIS A 138 18.21 -8.92 9.30
CA HIS A 138 19.64 -8.65 9.06
C HIS A 138 20.55 -9.13 10.21
N GLU A 139 20.01 -9.40 11.39
CA GLU A 139 20.71 -10.18 12.42
C GLU A 139 21.12 -11.59 11.95
N PHE A 140 20.48 -12.13 10.89
CA PHE A 140 20.79 -13.43 10.30
C PHE A 140 21.65 -13.36 9.02
N ASP A 141 22.15 -12.18 8.63
CA ASP A 141 23.00 -12.01 7.42
C ASP A 141 24.21 -12.96 7.44
N GLU A 142 24.88 -13.06 8.59
CA GLU A 142 26.02 -13.97 8.82
C GLU A 142 25.61 -15.30 9.48
N GLY A 143 24.30 -15.54 9.60
CA GLY A 143 23.69 -16.76 10.11
C GLY A 143 23.54 -16.82 11.64
N VAL A 144 22.79 -17.82 12.11
CA VAL A 144 22.39 -17.94 13.53
C VAL A 144 23.57 -18.07 14.49
N THR A 145 24.67 -18.68 14.04
CA THR A 145 25.87 -18.81 14.87
C THR A 145 26.48 -17.46 15.19
N GLU A 146 26.48 -16.53 14.23
CA GLU A 146 27.02 -15.20 14.43
C GLU A 146 26.11 -14.34 15.28
N LEU A 147 24.78 -14.43 15.12
CA LEU A 147 23.83 -13.81 16.05
C LEU A 147 24.05 -14.26 17.50
N MET A 148 24.26 -15.57 17.72
CA MET A 148 24.58 -16.08 19.06
C MET A 148 25.94 -15.56 19.58
N ARG A 149 26.92 -15.30 18.70
CA ARG A 149 28.18 -14.64 19.09
C ARG A 149 27.96 -13.16 19.42
N MET A 150 27.10 -12.46 18.69
CA MET A 150 26.72 -11.09 19.00
C MET A 150 26.13 -10.99 20.41
N GLN A 151 25.30 -11.95 20.83
CA GLN A 151 24.78 -12.01 22.20
C GLN A 151 25.85 -12.39 23.23
N ASN A 152 26.66 -13.42 22.98
CA ASN A 152 27.54 -14.03 23.99
C ASN A 152 28.96 -13.45 24.05
N GLY A 153 29.40 -12.76 23.00
CA GLY A 153 30.79 -12.34 22.82
C GLY A 153 31.72 -13.45 22.34
N GLY A 154 33.01 -13.11 22.25
CA GLY A 154 34.08 -13.96 21.72
C GLY A 154 34.60 -13.50 20.36
N CYS A 155 35.73 -14.07 19.92
CA CYS A 155 36.33 -13.73 18.64
C CYS A 155 35.53 -14.27 17.44
N HIS A 156 35.51 -13.52 16.33
CA HIS A 156 34.97 -14.01 15.05
C HIS A 156 35.74 -15.28 14.60
N PRO A 157 35.08 -16.33 14.09
CA PRO A 157 35.72 -17.61 13.74
C PRO A 157 36.82 -17.51 12.68
N ASP A 158 36.67 -16.60 11.71
CA ASP A 158 37.61 -16.46 10.60
C ASP A 158 38.62 -15.32 10.83
N ASP A 159 38.16 -14.19 11.34
CA ASP A 159 38.98 -12.97 11.51
C ASP A 159 39.69 -12.92 12.87
N GLY A 160 39.24 -13.73 13.84
CA GLY A 160 39.73 -13.69 15.21
C GLY A 160 39.27 -12.44 15.95
N CYS A 161 40.00 -12.06 17.01
CA CYS A 161 39.71 -10.85 17.77
C CYS A 161 40.51 -9.66 17.20
N TYR A 162 39.83 -8.54 16.95
CA TYR A 162 40.46 -7.31 16.43
C TYR A 162 41.38 -6.63 17.45
N PHE A 163 41.08 -6.76 18.74
CA PHE A 163 41.90 -6.25 19.84
C PHE A 163 42.40 -7.41 20.71
N THR A 164 43.71 -7.67 20.69
CA THR A 164 44.32 -8.80 21.44
C THR A 164 45.48 -8.40 22.34
N ASP A 165 45.86 -7.12 22.39
CA ASP A 165 47.23 -6.71 22.80
C ASP A 165 47.30 -5.53 23.80
N TYR A 166 46.30 -5.34 24.67
CA TYR A 166 46.38 -4.34 25.76
C TYR A 166 46.57 -4.99 27.15
N ASP A 167 47.85 -5.06 27.54
CA ASP A 167 48.44 -5.37 28.86
C ASP A 167 49.09 -6.77 29.05
N ASP A 168 50.43 -6.78 29.07
CA ASP A 168 51.33 -7.94 29.24
C ASP A 168 51.26 -8.55 30.67
N ASP A 169 50.44 -7.97 31.56
CA ASP A 169 50.24 -8.42 32.94
C ASP A 169 48.91 -9.20 33.18
N THR A 170 48.01 -9.32 32.18
CA THR A 170 46.77 -10.12 32.24
C THR A 170 46.42 -10.74 30.87
N PRO A 171 46.91 -11.95 30.56
CA PRO A 171 46.51 -12.64 29.33
C PRO A 171 45.06 -13.14 29.46
N GLY A 172 44.12 -12.54 28.72
CA GLY A 172 42.77 -13.09 28.48
C GLY A 172 41.53 -12.21 28.71
N ASP A 173 41.64 -10.90 28.96
CA ASP A 173 40.50 -10.08 29.45
C ASP A 173 39.86 -9.09 28.44
N GLN A 174 40.12 -9.15 27.13
CA GLN A 174 39.46 -8.23 26.16
C GLN A 174 39.04 -8.91 24.84
N GLU A 175 38.39 -10.07 24.95
CA GLU A 175 37.53 -10.56 23.85
C GLU A 175 36.30 -9.64 23.71
N PHE A 176 35.73 -9.54 22.51
CA PHE A 176 34.45 -8.84 22.30
C PHE A 176 33.42 -9.38 23.31
N SER A 177 32.77 -8.50 24.06
CA SER A 177 31.97 -8.89 25.23
C SER A 177 30.58 -9.43 24.88
N GLY A 178 30.15 -9.26 23.63
CA GLY A 178 28.76 -9.43 23.23
C GLY A 178 27.85 -8.30 23.74
N ALA A 179 26.57 -8.43 23.46
CA ALA A 179 25.54 -7.52 23.96
C ALA A 179 25.32 -7.70 25.45
N VAL A 180 25.19 -6.57 26.14
CA VAL A 180 24.70 -6.53 27.53
C VAL A 180 23.17 -6.41 27.59
N PHE A 181 22.56 -5.98 26.49
CA PHE A 181 21.13 -6.06 26.25
C PHE A 181 20.76 -7.47 25.76
N SER A 182 19.46 -7.78 25.74
CA SER A 182 18.97 -9.07 25.25
C SER A 182 18.30 -8.93 23.89
N TRP A 183 18.72 -9.75 22.92
CA TRP A 183 17.93 -10.02 21.74
C TRP A 183 16.83 -11.03 22.06
N LEU A 184 15.65 -10.81 21.49
CA LEU A 184 14.45 -11.60 21.73
C LEU A 184 13.83 -12.09 20.42
N ALA A 185 13.37 -13.34 20.38
CA ALA A 185 12.74 -13.94 19.20
C ALA A 185 11.77 -15.08 19.58
N ALA A 186 10.48 -14.80 19.60
CA ALA A 186 9.43 -15.75 19.99
C ALA A 186 8.97 -16.66 18.86
N ASN A 187 9.15 -16.24 17.60
CA ASN A 187 8.69 -16.94 16.42
C ASN A 187 9.83 -17.58 15.61
N VAL A 188 11.01 -17.77 16.22
CA VAL A 188 12.14 -18.49 15.62
C VAL A 188 12.48 -19.69 16.49
N THR A 189 12.50 -20.89 15.91
CA THR A 189 12.81 -22.13 16.64
C THR A 189 13.85 -22.97 15.93
N GLU A 190 14.71 -23.63 16.70
CA GLU A 190 15.64 -24.63 16.18
C GLU A 190 14.94 -25.98 15.88
N ASP A 191 15.14 -26.52 14.67
CA ASP A 191 14.64 -27.83 14.24
C ASP A 191 15.54 -28.97 14.72
N ALA A 192 15.89 -28.99 16.01
CA ALA A 192 16.82 -29.98 16.56
C ALA A 192 16.22 -31.41 16.52
N PRO A 193 16.97 -32.44 16.08
CA PRO A 193 16.46 -33.81 15.96
C PRO A 193 15.96 -34.44 17.28
N ASP A 194 16.39 -33.94 18.43
CA ASP A 194 15.96 -34.34 19.77
C ASP A 194 14.90 -33.40 20.38
N GLY A 195 14.50 -32.35 19.65
CA GLY A 195 13.47 -31.40 20.03
C GLY A 195 13.91 -30.40 21.10
N THR A 196 15.22 -30.19 21.29
CA THR A 196 15.76 -29.06 22.05
C THR A 196 15.71 -27.79 21.21
N ASP A 197 15.80 -26.65 21.87
CA ASP A 197 15.89 -25.35 21.24
C ASP A 197 17.01 -24.58 21.95
N ASP A 198 18.27 -24.84 21.57
CA ASP A 198 19.44 -24.22 22.20
C ASP A 198 19.50 -22.72 21.86
N PHE A 199 18.82 -22.31 20.79
CA PHE A 199 18.64 -20.92 20.41
C PHE A 199 17.76 -20.19 21.44
N ALA A 200 16.61 -20.74 21.82
CA ALA A 200 15.73 -20.16 22.85
C ALA A 200 16.40 -20.03 24.24
N ASP A 201 17.45 -20.82 24.53
CA ASP A 201 18.26 -20.70 25.75
C ASP A 201 19.20 -19.48 25.71
N THR A 202 19.56 -18.98 24.51
CA THR A 202 20.46 -17.84 24.31
C THR A 202 19.70 -16.56 23.94
N ILE A 203 18.77 -16.67 23.01
CA ILE A 203 17.90 -15.63 22.49
C ILE A 203 16.48 -15.99 22.94
N ALA A 204 16.08 -15.46 24.10
CA ALA A 204 14.82 -15.83 24.71
C ALA A 204 13.61 -15.32 23.89
N PRO A 205 12.44 -15.97 23.96
CA PRO A 205 11.24 -15.46 23.29
C PRO A 205 10.74 -14.13 23.90
N TRP A 206 10.92 -13.97 25.21
CA TRP A 206 10.47 -12.80 25.97
C TRP A 206 11.31 -12.60 27.23
N SER A 207 11.26 -11.40 27.79
CA SER A 207 11.84 -11.03 29.08
C SER A 207 10.84 -10.23 29.93
N VAL A 208 11.07 -10.16 31.24
CA VAL A 208 10.21 -9.43 32.18
C VAL A 208 11.06 -8.48 33.03
N GLU A 209 10.65 -7.22 33.09
CA GLU A 209 11.18 -6.19 33.98
C GLU A 209 10.23 -5.93 35.14
N THR A 210 10.77 -5.45 36.26
CA THR A 210 9.97 -5.05 37.44
C THR A 210 10.16 -3.56 37.69
N THR A 211 9.05 -2.83 37.74
CA THR A 211 9.05 -1.39 38.02
C THR A 211 9.43 -1.07 39.46
N GLU A 212 9.72 0.19 39.77
CA GLU A 212 9.97 0.62 41.16
C GLU A 212 8.76 0.38 42.08
N ALA A 213 7.53 0.48 41.57
CA ALA A 213 6.31 0.17 42.32
C ALA A 213 6.09 -1.35 42.50
N GLY A 214 6.77 -2.18 41.70
CA GLY A 214 6.73 -3.63 41.78
C GLY A 214 5.78 -4.29 40.78
N HIS A 215 5.30 -3.56 39.77
CA HIS A 215 4.58 -4.12 38.63
C HIS A 215 5.55 -4.82 37.67
N GLU A 216 5.08 -5.84 36.97
CA GLU A 216 5.89 -6.57 35.99
C GLU A 216 5.51 -6.13 34.57
N ILE A 217 6.51 -5.95 33.69
CA ILE A 217 6.34 -5.58 32.28
C ILE A 217 7.04 -6.64 31.43
N ALA A 218 6.31 -7.28 30.52
CA ALA A 218 6.89 -8.23 29.58
C ALA A 218 7.27 -7.57 28.25
N PHE A 219 8.40 -7.97 27.69
CA PHE A 219 8.81 -7.67 26.33
C PHE A 219 8.90 -8.96 25.52
N ILE A 220 8.17 -9.06 24.41
CA ILE A 220 8.19 -10.19 23.48
C ILE A 220 8.93 -9.75 22.21
N GLY A 221 9.96 -10.47 21.77
CA GLY A 221 10.60 -10.18 20.48
C GLY A 221 10.01 -11.02 19.36
N MET A 222 9.85 -10.47 18.16
CA MET A 222 9.41 -11.21 16.98
C MET A 222 10.16 -10.77 15.73
N THR A 223 10.50 -11.75 14.90
CA THR A 223 11.18 -11.57 13.60
C THR A 223 10.16 -11.68 12.47
N LEU A 224 10.38 -10.99 11.35
CA LEU A 224 9.56 -11.15 10.15
C LEU A 224 9.53 -12.62 9.68
N GLU A 225 8.33 -13.18 9.44
CA GLU A 225 8.17 -14.58 9.02
C GLU A 225 8.83 -14.88 7.66
N GLY A 226 8.84 -13.90 6.75
CA GLY A 226 9.48 -13.95 5.43
C GLY A 226 11.02 -13.83 5.44
N THR A 227 11.69 -13.90 6.59
CA THR A 227 13.16 -13.80 6.70
C THR A 227 13.88 -14.80 5.79
N PRO A 228 13.40 -16.04 5.58
CA PRO A 228 14.02 -16.96 4.62
C PRO A 228 14.12 -16.46 3.18
N GLU A 229 13.34 -15.45 2.78
CA GLU A 229 13.38 -14.82 1.45
C GLU A 229 14.42 -13.69 1.37
N LEU A 230 14.90 -13.21 2.53
CA LEU A 230 15.70 -11.99 2.68
C LEU A 230 17.15 -12.23 3.10
N VAL A 231 17.47 -13.43 3.59
CA VAL A 231 18.84 -13.82 3.97
C VAL A 231 19.28 -15.09 3.26
N ALA A 232 20.59 -15.38 3.30
CA ALA A 232 21.11 -16.61 2.71
C ALA A 232 20.59 -17.85 3.45
N ALA A 233 19.92 -18.75 2.74
CA ALA A 233 19.33 -19.98 3.32
C ALA A 233 20.36 -20.86 4.05
N SER A 234 21.63 -20.82 3.61
CA SER A 234 22.72 -21.51 4.31
C SER A 234 22.94 -21.03 5.75
N GLY A 235 22.68 -19.75 6.05
CA GLY A 235 22.88 -19.14 7.37
C GLY A 235 21.80 -19.50 8.39
N ILE A 236 20.63 -19.92 7.92
CA ILE A 236 19.44 -20.23 8.74
C ILE A 236 19.02 -21.71 8.63
N THR A 237 19.87 -22.55 8.05
CA THR A 237 19.56 -23.98 7.91
C THR A 237 19.31 -24.64 9.26
N GLY A 238 18.17 -25.30 9.41
CA GLY A 238 17.77 -25.96 10.66
C GLY A 238 17.00 -25.06 11.62
N PHE A 239 16.50 -23.92 11.15
CA PHE A 239 15.64 -23.02 11.88
C PHE A 239 14.34 -22.79 11.11
N THR A 240 13.25 -22.62 11.84
CA THR A 240 11.93 -22.29 11.30
C THR A 240 11.47 -20.93 11.84
N PHE A 241 10.97 -20.10 10.93
CA PHE A 241 10.33 -18.81 11.21
C PHE A 241 8.81 -19.01 11.12
N HIS A 242 8.10 -18.69 12.19
CA HIS A 242 6.67 -18.93 12.32
C HIS A 242 5.87 -17.64 12.16
N ASP A 243 4.61 -17.79 11.79
CA ASP A 243 3.59 -16.72 11.79
C ASP A 243 3.60 -15.94 13.11
N GLU A 244 3.67 -14.61 13.00
CA GLU A 244 3.85 -13.69 14.11
C GLU A 244 2.64 -13.69 15.05
N ILE A 245 1.42 -13.78 14.51
CA ILE A 245 0.19 -13.81 15.31
C ILE A 245 0.13 -15.08 16.15
N VAL A 246 0.41 -16.23 15.54
CA VAL A 246 0.39 -17.53 16.22
C VAL A 246 1.45 -17.58 17.32
N ALA A 247 2.67 -17.13 17.02
CA ALA A 247 3.77 -17.15 17.98
C ALA A 247 3.59 -16.13 19.12
N GLY A 248 3.17 -14.89 18.80
CA GLY A 248 2.91 -13.85 19.79
C GLY A 248 1.82 -14.28 20.79
N ASN A 249 0.72 -14.85 20.30
CA ASN A 249 -0.37 -15.33 21.15
C ASN A 249 0.05 -16.52 22.03
N ALA A 250 0.93 -17.39 21.51
CA ALA A 250 1.52 -18.46 22.31
C ALA A 250 2.45 -17.91 23.41
N ALA A 251 3.26 -16.89 23.10
CA ALA A 251 4.14 -16.24 24.08
C ALA A 251 3.34 -15.57 25.22
N VAL A 252 2.22 -14.91 24.92
CA VAL A 252 1.30 -14.36 25.93
C VAL A 252 0.80 -15.47 26.87
N ALA A 253 0.39 -16.61 26.33
CA ALA A 253 -0.08 -17.74 27.13
C ALA A 253 1.03 -18.29 28.06
N ASP A 254 2.26 -18.37 27.58
CA ASP A 254 3.42 -18.81 28.37
C ASP A 254 3.79 -17.79 29.45
N ILE A 255 3.75 -16.49 29.14
CA ILE A 255 3.96 -15.39 30.09
C ILE A 255 2.91 -15.45 31.20
N LYS A 256 1.61 -15.49 30.88
CA LYS A 256 0.53 -15.55 31.89
C LYS A 256 0.56 -16.85 32.71
N LEU A 257 1.13 -17.93 32.17
CA LEU A 257 1.37 -19.16 32.94
C LEU A 257 2.51 -19.00 33.96
N ALA A 258 3.59 -18.32 33.58
CA ALA A 258 4.77 -18.09 34.42
C ALA A 258 4.57 -16.94 35.43
N HIS A 259 3.90 -15.86 34.99
CA HIS A 259 3.66 -14.59 35.68
C HIS A 259 2.15 -14.28 35.68
N PRO A 260 1.33 -14.95 36.51
CA PRO A 260 -0.13 -14.88 36.47
C PRO A 260 -0.72 -13.54 36.97
N THR A 261 0.11 -12.57 37.33
CA THR A 261 -0.28 -11.23 37.81
C THR A 261 0.36 -10.12 36.98
N LEU A 262 1.05 -10.46 35.89
CA LEU A 262 1.64 -9.50 34.97
C LEU A 262 0.53 -9.02 34.04
N GLU A 263 0.33 -7.71 33.97
CA GLU A 263 -0.74 -7.10 33.16
C GLU A 263 -0.18 -6.27 31.98
N THR A 264 1.06 -5.74 32.04
CA THR A 264 1.66 -5.00 30.91
C THR A 264 2.49 -5.90 29.97
N ILE A 265 2.16 -5.96 28.68
CA ILE A 265 2.91 -6.70 27.64
C ILE A 265 3.21 -5.81 26.41
N ILE A 266 4.48 -5.75 26.02
CA ILE A 266 4.97 -4.98 24.86
C ILE A 266 5.63 -5.93 23.85
N VAL A 267 5.28 -5.80 22.58
CA VAL A 267 5.88 -6.55 21.47
C VAL A 267 6.94 -5.69 20.77
N LEU A 268 8.10 -6.29 20.49
CA LEU A 268 9.19 -5.77 19.66
C LEU A 268 9.23 -6.58 18.35
N LEU A 269 8.47 -6.14 17.35
CA LEU A 269 8.22 -6.84 16.10
C LEU A 269 9.06 -6.26 14.96
N HIS A 270 9.90 -7.06 14.32
CA HIS A 270 10.62 -6.64 13.12
C HIS A 270 9.78 -6.84 11.85
N GLU A 271 8.57 -6.30 11.81
CA GLU A 271 7.72 -6.17 10.61
C GLU A 271 6.99 -4.83 10.76
N GLY A 272 6.63 -4.17 9.66
CA GLY A 272 6.15 -2.81 9.68
C GLY A 272 5.13 -2.45 8.61
N GLY A 273 4.69 -1.20 8.70
CA GLY A 273 3.69 -0.63 7.81
C GLY A 273 4.27 0.45 6.91
N ILE A 274 3.42 0.95 6.02
CA ILE A 274 3.70 2.07 5.13
C ILE A 274 2.57 3.09 5.27
N PRO A 275 2.80 4.25 5.93
CA PRO A 275 1.80 5.31 6.05
C PRO A 275 1.65 6.11 4.74
N SER A 276 0.43 6.56 4.44
CA SER A 276 0.13 7.45 3.30
C SER A 276 -0.85 8.57 3.72
N PRO A 277 -0.49 9.86 3.54
CA PRO A 277 0.79 10.36 3.07
C PRO A 277 1.89 10.15 4.12
N PHE A 278 3.13 10.14 3.65
CA PHE A 278 4.30 10.11 4.51
C PHE A 278 4.28 11.27 5.53
N ALA A 279 4.37 10.94 6.81
CA ALA A 279 4.61 11.88 7.90
C ALA A 279 5.27 11.16 9.07
N ILE A 280 6.22 11.82 9.74
CA ILE A 280 7.00 11.19 10.82
C ILE A 280 6.14 10.69 11.99
N ASN A 281 4.98 11.30 12.25
CA ASN A 281 3.97 10.87 13.23
C ASN A 281 2.65 10.49 12.54
N GLY A 282 2.68 10.18 11.24
CA GLY A 282 1.50 9.86 10.46
C GLY A 282 1.02 8.44 10.72
N CYS A 283 -0.29 8.25 10.76
CA CYS A 283 -0.92 6.93 10.74
C CYS A 283 -1.99 6.78 9.66
N ALA A 284 -2.37 7.88 9.00
CA ALA A 284 -3.34 7.84 7.92
C ALA A 284 -2.88 6.85 6.83
N GLY A 285 -3.82 6.06 6.33
CA GLY A 285 -3.58 5.11 5.24
C GLY A 285 -2.49 4.07 5.51
N VAL A 286 -2.13 3.80 6.78
CA VAL A 286 -1.13 2.77 7.09
C VAL A 286 -1.54 1.44 6.50
N SER A 287 -0.62 0.82 5.77
CA SER A 287 -0.81 -0.42 5.02
C SER A 287 0.35 -1.38 5.27
N GLY A 288 0.20 -2.65 4.89
CA GLY A 288 1.20 -3.69 5.08
C GLY A 288 0.81 -4.72 6.15
N PRO A 289 1.59 -5.80 6.30
CA PRO A 289 1.26 -6.93 7.19
C PRO A 289 1.03 -6.52 8.65
N VAL A 290 1.70 -5.45 9.10
CA VAL A 290 1.58 -4.95 10.49
C VAL A 290 0.15 -4.65 10.91
N VAL A 291 -0.74 -4.27 9.99
CA VAL A 291 -2.15 -3.98 10.32
C VAL A 291 -2.86 -5.26 10.75
N GLU A 292 -2.76 -6.32 9.93
CA GLU A 292 -3.35 -7.63 10.24
C GLU A 292 -2.71 -8.24 11.48
N ILE A 293 -1.38 -8.13 11.63
CA ILE A 293 -0.67 -8.63 12.82
C ILE A 293 -1.15 -7.89 14.07
N ALA A 294 -1.21 -6.56 14.06
CA ALA A 294 -1.64 -5.78 15.22
C ALA A 294 -3.09 -6.07 15.63
N GLU A 295 -4.00 -6.25 14.65
CA GLU A 295 -5.40 -6.63 14.87
C GLU A 295 -5.56 -8.09 15.32
N GLY A 296 -4.64 -8.99 14.94
CA GLY A 296 -4.71 -10.41 15.23
C GLY A 296 -4.01 -10.85 16.53
N LEU A 297 -3.05 -10.05 17.02
CA LEU A 297 -2.34 -10.30 18.27
C LEU A 297 -3.25 -10.17 19.49
N ASP A 298 -3.07 -11.06 20.47
CA ASP A 298 -3.90 -11.23 21.67
C ASP A 298 -4.14 -9.89 22.38
N ALA A 299 -5.38 -9.65 22.83
CA ALA A 299 -5.81 -8.38 23.43
C ALA A 299 -4.96 -7.99 24.66
N GLU A 300 -4.35 -8.96 25.37
CA GLU A 300 -3.44 -8.73 26.50
C GLU A 300 -2.11 -8.05 26.11
N ILE A 301 -1.83 -7.86 24.82
CA ILE A 301 -0.68 -7.06 24.35
C ILE A 301 -1.06 -5.58 24.29
N ASP A 302 -0.32 -4.75 25.00
CA ASP A 302 -0.63 -3.32 25.16
C ASP A 302 0.01 -2.42 24.13
N ALA A 303 1.18 -2.78 23.61
CA ALA A 303 1.90 -1.95 22.66
C ALA A 303 2.75 -2.78 21.71
N ILE A 304 2.97 -2.24 20.51
CA ILE A 304 3.80 -2.87 19.48
C ILE A 304 4.81 -1.83 18.96
N VAL A 305 6.09 -2.14 19.13
CA VAL A 305 7.20 -1.42 18.49
C VAL A 305 7.59 -2.20 17.24
N THR A 306 7.69 -1.52 16.11
CA THR A 306 7.78 -2.11 14.77
C THR A 306 9.02 -1.64 13.99
N GLY A 307 9.38 -2.32 12.89
CA GLY A 307 10.56 -2.04 12.07
C GLY A 307 10.44 -2.51 10.61
N HIS A 308 11.56 -2.89 9.99
CA HIS A 308 11.68 -3.53 8.66
C HIS A 308 11.40 -2.63 7.45
N THR A 309 10.28 -1.91 7.43
CA THR A 309 9.85 -1.12 6.25
C THR A 309 10.58 0.22 6.11
N HIS A 310 11.38 0.59 7.10
CA HIS A 310 12.10 1.87 7.24
C HIS A 310 11.16 3.09 7.22
N GLN A 311 9.89 2.91 7.59
CA GLN A 311 8.90 4.00 7.64
C GLN A 311 8.65 4.46 9.07
N PRO A 312 8.60 5.78 9.34
CA PRO A 312 8.18 6.28 10.64
C PRO A 312 6.66 6.36 10.75
N TYR A 313 6.09 5.98 11.89
CA TYR A 313 4.68 6.24 12.18
C TYR A 313 4.39 6.10 13.67
N THR A 314 3.26 6.68 14.08
CA THR A 314 2.68 6.51 15.42
C THR A 314 1.19 6.23 15.28
N CYS A 315 0.82 4.95 15.30
CA CYS A 315 -0.52 4.46 15.03
C CYS A 315 -1.25 4.00 16.29
N SER A 316 -2.58 4.15 16.28
CA SER A 316 -3.47 3.49 17.23
C SER A 316 -4.36 2.55 16.44
N ILE A 317 -4.06 1.26 16.50
CA ILE A 317 -4.76 0.20 15.78
C ILE A 317 -5.60 -0.55 16.83
N PRO A 318 -6.89 -0.83 16.59
CA PRO A 318 -7.69 -1.58 17.54
C PRO A 318 -7.17 -3.01 17.67
N ASP A 319 -7.21 -3.55 18.89
CA ASP A 319 -6.95 -4.97 19.13
C ASP A 319 -8.20 -5.84 18.84
N PRO A 320 -8.15 -7.18 19.03
CA PRO A 320 -9.31 -8.05 18.80
C PRO A 320 -10.57 -7.72 19.63
N ASP A 321 -10.43 -6.97 20.73
CA ASP A 321 -11.52 -6.55 21.61
C ASP A 321 -11.97 -5.09 21.35
N ASP A 322 -11.50 -4.48 20.24
CA ASP A 322 -11.73 -3.10 19.79
C ASP A 322 -11.07 -2.01 20.69
N ASP A 323 -10.13 -2.38 21.56
CA ASP A 323 -9.41 -1.43 22.42
C ASP A 323 -8.21 -0.81 21.69
N PRO A 324 -7.93 0.50 21.87
CA PRO A 324 -6.88 1.20 21.13
C PRO A 324 -5.48 0.73 21.54
N ARG A 325 -4.70 0.19 20.59
CA ARG A 325 -3.32 -0.27 20.82
C ARG A 325 -2.29 0.61 20.09
N PRO A 326 -1.29 1.18 20.79
CA PRO A 326 -0.18 1.88 20.15
C PRO A 326 0.69 0.93 19.30
N VAL A 327 0.92 1.33 18.05
CA VAL A 327 1.78 0.66 17.07
C VAL A 327 2.73 1.69 16.47
N VAL A 328 4.03 1.58 16.72
CA VAL A 328 5.00 2.65 16.42
C VAL A 328 6.21 2.17 15.65
N SER A 329 6.76 3.03 14.79
CA SER A 329 8.04 2.81 14.10
C SER A 329 8.82 4.13 13.98
N ALA A 330 10.14 4.05 14.07
CA ALA A 330 11.06 5.18 14.20
C ALA A 330 12.04 5.29 13.03
N TRP A 331 11.53 5.24 11.79
CA TRP A 331 12.36 5.37 10.58
C TRP A 331 13.37 4.22 10.45
N SER A 332 14.65 4.56 10.47
CA SER A 332 15.85 3.74 10.30
C SER A 332 17.10 4.59 10.57
N PHE A 333 18.23 3.92 10.71
CA PHE A 333 19.59 4.47 10.84
C PHE A 333 19.78 5.41 12.05
N GLY A 334 18.94 5.27 13.08
CA GLY A 334 18.98 6.11 14.27
C GLY A 334 18.57 7.57 14.03
N ARG A 335 17.88 7.88 12.93
CA ARG A 335 17.43 9.24 12.60
C ARG A 335 16.29 9.73 13.48
N VAL A 336 15.52 8.81 14.07
CA VAL A 336 14.32 9.08 14.85
C VAL A 336 14.31 8.17 16.08
N VAL A 337 13.76 8.67 17.19
CA VAL A 337 13.42 7.90 18.38
C VAL A 337 11.92 8.08 18.64
N THR A 338 11.18 6.99 18.84
CA THR A 338 9.82 7.08 19.37
C THR A 338 9.88 7.17 20.90
N GLU A 339 9.18 8.14 21.46
CA GLU A 339 8.87 8.20 22.89
C GLU A 339 7.41 7.80 23.08
N MET A 340 7.20 6.70 23.79
CA MET A 340 5.88 6.25 24.24
C MET A 340 5.78 6.38 25.75
N ILE A 341 4.70 6.97 26.25
CA ILE A 341 4.39 7.07 27.68
C ILE A 341 3.14 6.28 27.95
N LEU A 342 3.26 5.29 28.84
CA LEU A 342 2.18 4.43 29.33
C LEU A 342 1.92 4.80 30.79
N GLU A 343 0.64 4.97 31.15
CA GLU A 343 0.23 5.15 32.54
C GLU A 343 -0.36 3.83 33.03
N LEU A 344 0.22 3.28 34.09
CA LEU A 344 -0.21 2.03 34.70
C LEU A 344 -1.13 2.30 35.90
N ASP A 345 -2.18 1.51 36.03
CA ASP A 345 -3.06 1.56 37.21
C ASP A 345 -2.47 0.82 38.43
N ASP A 346 -3.24 0.78 39.53
CA ASP A 346 -2.84 0.12 40.80
C ASP A 346 -2.61 -1.41 40.65
N ASP A 347 -3.15 -2.05 39.61
CA ASP A 347 -2.98 -3.48 39.31
C ASP A 347 -1.85 -3.73 38.28
N GLY A 348 -1.32 -2.67 37.65
CA GLY A 348 -0.25 -2.72 36.66
C GLY A 348 -0.74 -2.81 35.22
N GLU A 349 -2.02 -2.53 34.97
CA GLU A 349 -2.63 -2.51 33.63
C GLU A 349 -2.43 -1.15 32.96
N VAL A 350 -2.24 -1.13 31.63
CA VAL A 350 -2.08 0.10 30.86
C VAL A 350 -3.43 0.81 30.67
N ASP A 351 -3.51 2.09 31.05
CA ASP A 351 -4.66 2.92 30.69
C ASP A 351 -4.61 3.32 29.20
N ARG A 352 -5.27 2.52 28.37
CA ARG A 352 -5.32 2.68 26.90
C ARG A 352 -6.02 3.95 26.42
N ASP A 353 -6.70 4.69 27.28
CA ASP A 353 -7.29 5.99 26.93
C ASP A 353 -6.30 7.16 27.06
N THR A 354 -5.13 6.94 27.67
CA THR A 354 -4.24 8.03 28.12
C THR A 354 -2.81 7.97 27.63
N PHE A 355 -2.39 6.90 26.94
CA PHE A 355 -1.02 6.80 26.43
C PHE A 355 -0.67 7.91 25.44
N THR A 356 0.63 8.21 25.33
CA THR A 356 1.15 9.13 24.30
C THR A 356 2.25 8.48 23.50
N MET A 357 2.39 8.89 22.24
CA MET A 357 3.42 8.39 21.31
C MET A 357 3.89 9.53 20.41
N VAL A 358 5.20 9.78 20.40
CA VAL A 358 5.81 10.86 19.62
C VAL A 358 7.13 10.40 19.03
N ASN A 359 7.25 10.52 17.71
CA ASN A 359 8.52 10.40 17.00
C ASN A 359 9.33 11.71 17.08
N HIS A 360 10.54 11.59 17.60
CA HIS A 360 11.50 12.66 17.80
C HIS A 360 12.67 12.55 16.81
N PRO A 361 12.78 13.50 15.87
CA PRO A 361 14.00 13.74 15.09
C PRO A 361 15.29 13.78 15.92
N VAL A 362 16.31 13.03 15.50
CA VAL A 362 17.67 13.07 16.05
C VAL A 362 18.51 14.09 15.25
N MET A 363 18.12 15.36 15.31
CA MET A 363 18.77 16.43 14.54
C MET A 363 20.16 16.76 15.12
N GLN A 364 21.22 16.53 14.34
CA GLN A 364 22.60 16.75 14.81
C GLN A 364 22.86 18.20 15.22
N ALA A 365 22.24 19.15 14.51
CA ALA A 365 22.38 20.58 14.79
C ALA A 365 21.78 21.03 16.14
N GLU A 366 20.91 20.22 16.74
CA GLU A 366 20.19 20.53 17.98
C GLU A 366 20.82 19.88 19.21
N LEU A 367 21.72 18.91 19.01
CA LEU A 367 22.24 18.02 20.05
C LEU A 367 23.75 18.21 20.24
N THR A 368 24.23 17.87 21.44
CA THR A 368 25.67 17.77 21.72
C THR A 368 26.07 16.30 21.62
N PRO A 369 27.07 15.92 20.80
CA PRO A 369 27.54 14.54 20.68
C PRO A 369 27.89 13.92 22.05
N ASP A 370 27.46 12.68 22.28
CA ASP A 370 27.80 11.92 23.47
C ASP A 370 29.29 11.49 23.44
N PRO A 371 30.13 11.95 24.40
CA PRO A 371 31.54 11.62 24.43
C PRO A 371 31.84 10.12 24.66
N VAL A 372 30.90 9.33 25.20
CA VAL A 372 31.09 7.88 25.35
C VAL A 372 31.05 7.22 23.97
N GLN A 373 30.10 7.60 23.14
CA GLN A 373 29.99 7.12 21.76
C GLN A 373 31.18 7.57 20.92
N THR A 374 31.62 8.84 21.06
CA THR A 374 32.86 9.32 20.43
C THR A 374 34.07 8.44 20.79
N SER A 375 34.15 7.96 22.04
CA SER A 375 35.26 7.10 22.47
C SER A 375 35.24 5.71 21.82
N ILE A 376 34.05 5.18 21.51
CA ILE A 376 33.88 3.92 20.78
C ILE A 376 34.29 4.13 19.32
N ILE A 377 33.83 5.20 18.68
CA ILE A 377 34.23 5.55 17.31
C ILE A 377 35.76 5.67 17.25
N GLU A 378 36.38 6.47 18.13
CA GLU A 378 37.84 6.67 18.18
C GLU A 378 38.64 5.37 18.44
N LYS A 379 38.05 4.36 19.10
CA LYS A 379 38.69 3.04 19.31
C LYS A 379 38.82 2.28 17.99
N TRP A 380 37.80 2.31 17.14
CA TRP A 380 37.71 1.51 15.91
C TRP A 380 38.23 2.26 14.68
N SER A 381 38.13 3.60 14.62
CA SER A 381 38.53 4.42 13.46
C SER A 381 39.93 4.13 12.94
N PRO A 382 40.99 3.94 13.76
CA PRO A 382 42.33 3.69 13.22
C PRO A 382 42.44 2.41 12.39
N LEU A 383 41.65 1.37 12.72
CA LEU A 383 41.57 0.13 11.93
C LEU A 383 40.77 0.37 10.65
N ALA A 384 39.61 1.02 10.78
CA ALA A 384 38.72 1.33 9.65
C ALA A 384 39.38 2.24 8.62
N GLU A 385 40.00 3.35 9.03
CA GLU A 385 40.64 4.31 8.12
C GLU A 385 41.80 3.69 7.34
N SER A 386 42.59 2.82 7.97
CA SER A 386 43.74 2.19 7.33
C SER A 386 43.36 1.30 6.15
N ILE A 387 42.21 0.63 6.23
CA ILE A 387 41.71 -0.26 5.18
C ILE A 387 40.87 0.57 4.19
N GLY A 388 39.97 1.39 4.71
CA GLY A 388 38.91 2.04 3.96
C GLY A 388 39.41 3.11 3.02
N SER A 389 40.51 3.80 3.38
CA SER A 389 41.12 4.83 2.52
C SER A 389 41.96 4.27 1.36
N THR A 390 42.06 2.94 1.22
CA THR A 390 42.81 2.31 0.13
C THR A 390 42.09 2.54 -1.19
N PRO A 391 42.69 3.21 -2.19
CA PRO A 391 42.09 3.32 -3.52
C PRO A 391 42.00 1.94 -4.17
N VAL A 392 40.80 1.57 -4.63
CA VAL A 392 40.53 0.31 -5.35
C VAL A 392 40.27 0.53 -6.84
N GLY A 393 40.06 1.77 -7.28
CA GLY A 393 39.93 2.11 -8.69
C GLY A 393 39.55 3.56 -8.91
N THR A 394 39.16 3.89 -10.14
CA THR A 394 38.57 5.19 -10.44
C THR A 394 37.35 5.05 -11.35
N ILE A 395 36.41 5.99 -11.28
CA ILE A 395 35.20 6.09 -12.12
C ILE A 395 35.19 7.41 -12.90
N THR A 396 34.50 7.45 -14.04
CA THR A 396 34.42 8.67 -14.87
C THR A 396 33.20 9.56 -14.62
N ALA A 397 32.19 9.04 -13.94
CA ALA A 397 30.93 9.69 -13.56
C ALA A 397 30.22 8.83 -12.50
N ASP A 398 29.15 9.36 -11.89
CA ASP A 398 28.35 8.64 -10.89
C ASP A 398 27.80 7.33 -11.45
N ILE A 399 27.81 6.28 -10.62
CA ILE A 399 27.24 4.96 -10.91
C ILE A 399 26.13 4.72 -9.89
N THR A 400 24.87 4.81 -10.35
CA THR A 400 23.70 4.84 -9.46
C THR A 400 22.85 3.58 -9.56
N ARG A 401 22.10 3.28 -8.48
CA ARG A 401 21.17 2.14 -8.34
C ARG A 401 19.80 2.34 -8.99
N GLY A 402 19.64 3.36 -9.83
CA GLY A 402 18.39 3.68 -10.53
C GLY A 402 18.17 5.19 -10.64
N GLU A 403 16.96 5.60 -11.04
CA GLU A 403 16.56 7.01 -11.08
C GLU A 403 16.59 7.57 -9.66
N ASN A 404 17.32 8.68 -9.46
CA ASN A 404 17.58 9.29 -8.15
C ASN A 404 18.28 8.36 -7.11
N GLY A 405 18.91 7.25 -7.53
CA GLY A 405 19.82 6.46 -6.66
C GLY A 405 19.18 5.37 -5.80
N GLY A 406 17.90 5.01 -6.02
CA GLY A 406 17.23 4.00 -5.18
C GLY A 406 16.10 3.18 -5.81
N ASN A 407 15.72 3.43 -7.07
CA ASN A 407 14.63 2.69 -7.72
C ASN A 407 15.08 1.26 -8.12
N ARG A 408 14.63 0.24 -7.37
CA ARG A 408 14.94 -1.18 -7.63
C ARG A 408 14.14 -1.82 -8.78
N GLY A 409 13.18 -1.09 -9.34
CA GLY A 409 12.27 -1.59 -10.38
C GLY A 409 12.73 -1.34 -11.82
N ILE A 410 13.92 -0.77 -12.03
CA ILE A 410 14.44 -0.40 -13.35
C ILE A 410 15.88 -0.85 -13.55
N GLU A 411 16.34 -0.99 -14.80
CA GLU A 411 17.75 -1.24 -15.10
C GLU A 411 18.66 -0.14 -14.50
N SER A 412 19.75 -0.53 -13.83
CA SER A 412 20.68 0.39 -13.18
C SER A 412 22.13 0.16 -13.58
N ALA A 413 22.90 1.25 -13.69
CA ALA A 413 24.32 1.19 -13.97
C ALA A 413 25.10 0.46 -12.85
N ALA A 414 24.66 0.62 -11.60
CA ALA A 414 25.21 -0.09 -10.45
C ALA A 414 25.04 -1.61 -10.54
N GLY A 415 23.81 -2.09 -10.83
CA GLY A 415 23.56 -3.53 -10.98
C GLY A 415 24.36 -4.14 -12.14
N ASN A 416 24.44 -3.42 -13.26
CA ASN A 416 25.24 -3.85 -14.41
C ASN A 416 26.73 -3.87 -14.11
N LEU A 417 27.27 -2.91 -13.34
CA LEU A 417 28.68 -2.88 -12.93
C LEU A 417 29.03 -4.11 -12.11
N VAL A 418 28.21 -4.42 -11.11
CA VAL A 418 28.46 -5.57 -10.24
C VAL A 418 28.36 -6.87 -11.02
N ALA A 419 27.37 -7.02 -11.89
CA ALA A 419 27.28 -8.19 -12.76
C ALA A 419 28.52 -8.33 -13.67
N ASP A 420 29.08 -7.23 -14.18
CA ASP A 420 30.34 -7.26 -14.94
C ASP A 420 31.52 -7.73 -14.09
N ALA A 421 31.64 -7.21 -12.87
CA ALA A 421 32.69 -7.59 -11.92
C ALA A 421 32.60 -9.08 -11.54
N GLN A 422 31.39 -9.55 -11.25
CA GLN A 422 31.11 -10.95 -10.93
C GLN A 422 31.46 -11.88 -12.10
N LEU A 423 31.09 -11.51 -13.33
CA LEU A 423 31.46 -12.27 -14.52
C LEU A 423 32.98 -12.29 -14.71
N ALA A 424 33.66 -11.15 -14.58
CA ALA A 424 35.11 -11.06 -14.74
C ALA A 424 35.86 -11.94 -13.74
N ALA A 425 35.41 -11.99 -12.48
CA ALA A 425 36.01 -12.79 -11.43
C ALA A 425 35.80 -14.31 -11.60
N THR A 426 34.77 -14.71 -12.35
CA THR A 426 34.34 -16.12 -12.48
C THR A 426 34.46 -16.70 -13.89
N ALA A 427 34.84 -15.89 -14.90
CA ALA A 427 34.96 -16.31 -16.30
C ALA A 427 36.12 -17.29 -16.57
N GLU A 428 37.16 -17.28 -15.74
CA GLU A 428 38.33 -18.14 -15.95
C GLU A 428 38.12 -19.57 -15.43
N ALA A 429 38.91 -20.50 -15.97
CA ALA A 429 38.87 -21.89 -15.51
C ALA A 429 39.33 -22.01 -14.04
N PRO A 430 38.68 -22.84 -13.20
CA PRO A 430 37.71 -23.88 -13.56
C PRO A 430 36.22 -23.47 -13.52
N LEU A 431 35.91 -22.21 -13.19
CA LEU A 431 34.53 -21.74 -13.04
C LEU A 431 33.85 -21.58 -14.41
N ASN A 432 34.51 -20.88 -15.34
CA ASN A 432 34.06 -20.68 -16.73
C ASN A 432 32.66 -20.04 -16.83
N ALA A 433 32.34 -19.06 -15.98
CA ALA A 433 31.09 -18.32 -16.09
C ALA A 433 30.94 -17.61 -17.44
N GLU A 434 29.71 -17.55 -17.95
CA GLU A 434 29.34 -16.96 -19.23
C GLU A 434 28.36 -15.78 -19.07
N ILE A 435 27.58 -15.79 -17.99
CA ILE A 435 26.55 -14.81 -17.64
C ILE A 435 26.69 -14.52 -16.15
N ALA A 436 26.42 -13.30 -15.70
CA ALA A 436 26.22 -13.00 -14.28
C ALA A 436 24.97 -12.15 -14.03
N PHE A 437 24.34 -12.35 -12.87
CA PHE A 437 23.18 -11.60 -12.41
C PHE A 437 23.41 -11.02 -11.01
N MET A 438 22.92 -9.80 -10.80
CA MET A 438 22.94 -9.12 -9.50
C MET A 438 21.54 -8.64 -9.14
N ASN A 439 21.06 -8.98 -7.94
CA ASN A 439 19.79 -8.45 -7.44
C ASN A 439 19.95 -7.00 -6.95
N PRO A 440 18.93 -6.13 -7.15
CA PRO A 440 19.04 -4.73 -6.76
C PRO A 440 19.07 -4.53 -5.23
N GLY A 441 18.58 -5.50 -4.45
CA GLY A 441 18.61 -5.48 -2.98
C GLY A 441 20.01 -5.54 -2.38
N GLY A 442 20.94 -6.21 -3.06
CA GLY A 442 22.33 -6.35 -2.64
C GLY A 442 23.19 -5.09 -2.81
N LEU A 443 22.65 -4.02 -3.42
CA LEU A 443 23.34 -2.74 -3.65
C LEU A 443 22.86 -1.68 -2.64
N ARG A 444 23.74 -1.17 -1.79
CA ARG A 444 23.34 -0.37 -0.61
C ARG A 444 23.67 1.12 -0.69
N SER A 445 24.57 1.53 -1.58
CA SER A 445 24.82 2.93 -1.91
C SER A 445 25.01 3.14 -3.42
N ASP A 446 25.16 4.40 -3.84
CA ASP A 446 25.71 4.75 -5.16
C ASP A 446 27.24 4.91 -5.06
N LEU A 447 27.95 4.91 -6.20
CA LEU A 447 29.34 5.37 -6.28
C LEU A 447 29.37 6.76 -6.92
N THR A 448 29.76 7.78 -6.16
CA THR A 448 29.76 9.17 -6.62
C THR A 448 31.12 9.59 -7.17
N TYR A 449 31.13 10.36 -8.25
CA TYR A 449 32.35 10.90 -8.86
C TYR A 449 32.94 12.06 -8.06
N ALA A 450 32.11 12.86 -7.40
CA ALA A 450 32.62 13.93 -6.54
C ALA A 450 33.44 13.33 -5.39
N THR A 451 34.59 13.93 -5.08
CA THR A 451 35.37 13.51 -3.92
C THR A 451 34.53 13.62 -2.64
N SER A 452 34.66 12.63 -1.77
CA SER A 452 34.15 12.67 -0.40
C SER A 452 34.90 13.71 0.43
N ASP A 453 34.39 13.99 1.63
CA ASP A 453 35.07 14.85 2.60
C ASP A 453 36.43 14.32 3.07
N LYS A 454 36.73 13.03 2.81
CA LYS A 454 38.02 12.40 3.11
C LYS A 454 39.10 12.78 2.09
N GLY A 455 38.73 13.35 0.94
CA GLY A 455 39.65 14.03 0.02
C GLY A 455 40.56 13.11 -0.81
N GLU A 456 40.09 11.91 -1.13
CA GLU A 456 40.74 10.94 -2.03
C GLU A 456 40.90 11.47 -3.48
N GLY A 457 40.08 12.44 -3.87
CA GLY A 457 40.08 13.12 -5.17
C GLY A 457 38.98 12.62 -6.10
N ASP A 458 38.49 13.51 -6.97
CA ASP A 458 37.37 13.21 -7.88
C ASP A 458 37.57 11.90 -8.66
N GLY A 459 36.55 11.06 -8.61
CA GLY A 459 36.45 9.78 -9.29
C GLY A 459 37.28 8.67 -8.66
N VAL A 460 38.01 8.89 -7.56
CA VAL A 460 38.71 7.80 -6.86
C VAL A 460 37.70 7.02 -6.03
N VAL A 461 37.61 5.71 -6.27
CA VAL A 461 36.82 4.81 -5.44
C VAL A 461 37.77 4.15 -4.44
N THR A 462 37.42 4.26 -3.16
CA THR A 462 38.13 3.65 -2.04
C THR A 462 37.47 2.33 -1.63
N TYR A 463 38.21 1.49 -0.91
CA TYR A 463 37.67 0.24 -0.40
C TYR A 463 36.42 0.48 0.48
N GLY A 464 36.41 1.54 1.28
CA GLY A 464 35.26 1.86 2.13
C GLY A 464 34.00 2.21 1.32
N GLU A 465 34.15 2.93 0.20
CA GLU A 465 33.04 3.24 -0.71
C GLU A 465 32.56 1.99 -1.45
N ALA A 466 33.49 1.16 -1.95
CA ALA A 466 33.15 -0.10 -2.62
C ALA A 466 32.45 -1.09 -1.66
N PHE A 467 32.88 -1.15 -0.40
CA PHE A 467 32.24 -1.99 0.62
C PHE A 467 30.84 -1.46 0.95
N THR A 468 30.69 -0.15 1.19
CA THR A 468 29.37 0.44 1.45
C THR A 468 28.40 0.22 0.27
N PHE A 469 28.92 0.18 -0.95
CA PHE A 469 28.17 -0.13 -2.15
C PHE A 469 27.65 -1.58 -2.18
N GLN A 470 28.44 -2.55 -1.72
CA GLN A 470 28.10 -3.98 -1.66
C GLN A 470 28.59 -4.62 -0.34
N PRO A 471 27.86 -4.45 0.79
CA PRO A 471 28.40 -4.66 2.15
C PRO A 471 28.22 -6.07 2.71
N PHE A 472 27.51 -6.95 2.01
CA PHE A 472 27.12 -8.26 2.56
C PHE A 472 28.21 -9.33 2.49
N ASN A 473 29.32 -9.03 1.81
CA ASN A 473 30.46 -9.96 1.67
C ASN A 473 30.00 -11.36 1.19
N ASN A 474 29.07 -11.38 0.22
CA ASN A 474 28.47 -12.62 -0.26
C ASN A 474 29.51 -13.47 -1.00
N THR A 475 29.37 -14.78 -0.87
CA THR A 475 30.18 -15.72 -1.65
C THR A 475 29.57 -15.94 -3.02
N MET A 476 30.37 -15.76 -4.06
CA MET A 476 29.93 -16.02 -5.43
C MET A 476 29.77 -17.53 -5.69
N PHE A 477 28.76 -17.89 -6.48
CA PHE A 477 28.55 -19.24 -7.01
C PHE A 477 28.39 -19.21 -8.53
N VAL A 478 28.91 -20.25 -9.20
CA VAL A 478 28.64 -20.51 -10.61
C VAL A 478 27.74 -21.74 -10.75
N LEU A 479 26.58 -21.51 -11.33
CA LEU A 479 25.48 -22.44 -11.48
C LEU A 479 25.39 -22.95 -12.93
N PRO A 480 25.37 -24.27 -13.19
CA PRO A 480 25.01 -24.79 -14.50
C PRO A 480 23.49 -24.70 -14.71
N MET A 481 23.03 -23.72 -15.52
CA MET A 481 21.61 -23.48 -15.78
C MET A 481 21.25 -23.73 -17.24
N THR A 482 20.04 -24.23 -17.48
CA THR A 482 19.50 -24.32 -18.85
C THR A 482 19.04 -22.95 -19.35
N GLY A 483 19.01 -22.75 -20.67
CA GLY A 483 18.43 -21.52 -21.25
C GLY A 483 16.97 -21.28 -20.83
N ALA A 484 16.19 -22.34 -20.61
CA ALA A 484 14.83 -22.24 -20.07
C ALA A 484 14.80 -21.74 -18.62
N GLN A 485 15.71 -22.21 -17.77
CA GLN A 485 15.83 -21.72 -16.39
C GLN A 485 16.26 -20.26 -16.36
N ILE A 486 17.19 -19.85 -17.23
CA ILE A 486 17.57 -18.44 -17.37
C ILE A 486 16.35 -17.59 -17.75
N GLN A 487 15.50 -18.07 -18.66
CA GLN A 487 14.27 -17.38 -19.00
C GLN A 487 13.32 -17.27 -17.79
N SER A 488 13.14 -18.34 -17.01
CA SER A 488 12.29 -18.31 -15.82
C SER A 488 12.80 -17.33 -14.76
N VAL A 489 14.11 -17.25 -14.52
CA VAL A 489 14.70 -16.21 -13.64
C VAL A 489 14.37 -14.80 -14.11
N LEU A 490 14.43 -14.54 -15.41
CA LEU A 490 14.07 -13.21 -15.94
C LEU A 490 12.57 -12.91 -15.77
N GLU A 491 11.73 -13.94 -15.78
CA GLU A 491 10.29 -13.82 -15.53
C GLU A 491 9.98 -13.60 -14.02
N GLU A 492 10.81 -14.13 -13.13
CA GLU A 492 10.71 -13.95 -11.65
C GLU A 492 10.99 -12.52 -11.18
N GLN A 493 11.52 -11.63 -12.04
CA GLN A 493 11.63 -10.19 -11.72
C GLN A 493 10.26 -9.56 -11.38
N CYS A 494 9.17 -10.14 -11.88
CA CYS A 494 7.80 -9.85 -11.45
C CYS A 494 7.50 -10.62 -10.16
N GLN A 495 7.47 -9.93 -9.03
CA GLN A 495 7.40 -10.57 -7.72
C GLN A 495 5.98 -11.08 -7.41
N PRO A 496 5.83 -12.09 -6.53
CA PRO A 496 4.53 -12.61 -6.13
C PRO A 496 3.55 -11.51 -5.66
N GLY A 497 2.25 -11.76 -5.84
CA GLY A 497 1.22 -10.83 -5.39
C GLY A 497 1.28 -10.63 -3.88
N GLY A 498 1.28 -9.37 -3.42
CA GLY A 498 1.41 -9.01 -2.00
C GLY A 498 2.83 -8.64 -1.57
N SER A 499 3.86 -8.89 -2.39
CA SER A 499 5.22 -8.47 -2.07
C SER A 499 5.33 -6.96 -1.90
N SER A 500 6.05 -6.52 -0.86
CA SER A 500 6.33 -5.10 -0.57
C SER A 500 7.02 -4.37 -1.74
N ARG A 501 7.72 -5.14 -2.58
CA ARG A 501 8.34 -4.67 -3.83
C ARG A 501 7.80 -5.51 -5.00
N PRO A 502 6.91 -4.97 -5.84
CA PRO A 502 6.24 -5.74 -6.88
C PRO A 502 7.14 -6.08 -8.08
N PHE A 503 8.30 -5.44 -8.20
CA PHE A 503 9.26 -5.70 -9.26
C PHE A 503 10.70 -5.52 -8.75
N LEU A 504 11.58 -6.47 -9.07
CA LEU A 504 13.02 -6.41 -8.76
C LEU A 504 13.82 -6.58 -10.05
N HIS A 505 14.41 -5.49 -10.52
CA HIS A 505 15.16 -5.50 -11.78
C HIS A 505 16.58 -6.01 -11.57
N LEU A 506 16.91 -7.16 -12.17
CA LEU A 506 18.25 -7.75 -12.13
C LEU A 506 19.24 -6.90 -12.93
N GLY A 507 20.41 -6.65 -12.35
CA GLY A 507 21.61 -6.26 -13.10
C GLY A 507 22.13 -7.44 -13.90
N VAL A 508 22.50 -7.21 -15.16
CA VAL A 508 22.96 -8.27 -16.07
C VAL A 508 24.33 -7.96 -16.62
N SER A 509 25.20 -8.96 -16.77
CA SER A 509 26.58 -8.78 -17.25
C SER A 509 26.69 -8.36 -18.72
N GLU A 510 27.80 -7.72 -19.09
CA GLU A 510 28.08 -7.24 -20.46
C GLU A 510 27.94 -8.39 -21.46
N GLY A 511 27.24 -8.11 -22.56
CA GLY A 511 26.98 -9.07 -23.63
C GLY A 511 25.72 -9.90 -23.42
N PHE A 512 25.08 -9.88 -22.25
CA PHE A 512 23.74 -10.45 -22.06
C PHE A 512 22.67 -9.38 -22.30
N THR A 513 21.68 -9.67 -23.15
CA THR A 513 20.60 -8.72 -23.49
C THR A 513 19.27 -9.43 -23.65
N TYR A 514 18.17 -8.75 -23.33
CA TYR A 514 16.81 -9.25 -23.55
C TYR A 514 15.81 -8.10 -23.74
N ASP A 515 14.66 -8.40 -24.33
CA ASP A 515 13.49 -7.52 -24.35
C ASP A 515 12.57 -7.90 -23.19
N LEU A 516 12.04 -6.90 -22.51
CA LEU A 516 11.15 -7.08 -21.36
C LEU A 516 9.88 -6.26 -21.56
N VAL A 517 8.72 -6.94 -21.52
CA VAL A 517 7.42 -6.27 -21.48
C VAL A 517 6.77 -6.56 -20.13
N THR A 518 6.64 -5.54 -19.31
CA THR A 518 5.98 -5.65 -18.00
C THR A 518 4.52 -5.26 -18.13
N SER A 519 3.63 -6.09 -17.57
CA SER A 519 2.21 -5.82 -17.40
C SER A 519 1.92 -5.55 -15.93
N SER A 520 1.30 -4.41 -15.63
CA SER A 520 0.93 -4.04 -14.27
C SER A 520 -0.55 -3.67 -14.16
N VAL A 521 -1.12 -3.90 -12.99
CA VAL A 521 -2.41 -3.34 -12.56
C VAL A 521 -2.12 -2.48 -11.34
N GLY A 522 -2.23 -1.16 -11.50
CA GLY A 522 -1.71 -0.23 -10.49
C GLY A 522 -0.19 -0.36 -10.34
N SER A 523 0.29 -0.45 -9.10
CA SER A 523 1.71 -0.69 -8.77
C SER A 523 2.10 -2.17 -8.79
N THR A 524 1.15 -3.10 -8.86
CA THR A 524 1.43 -4.53 -8.81
C THR A 524 1.83 -5.06 -10.18
N CYS A 525 2.97 -5.74 -10.26
CA CYS A 525 3.34 -6.50 -11.44
C CYS A 525 2.42 -7.72 -11.56
N THR A 526 1.78 -7.88 -12.72
CA THR A 526 0.83 -8.97 -12.99
C THR A 526 1.33 -9.93 -14.07
N GLY A 527 2.43 -9.58 -14.72
CA GLY A 527 3.13 -10.46 -15.63
C GLY A 527 4.29 -9.76 -16.31
N VAL A 528 5.20 -10.58 -16.82
CA VAL A 528 6.30 -10.16 -17.68
C VAL A 528 6.37 -11.08 -18.89
N GLU A 529 6.63 -10.50 -20.06
CA GLU A 529 7.00 -11.22 -21.26
C GLU A 529 8.48 -10.96 -21.54
N VAL A 530 9.29 -12.01 -21.43
CA VAL A 530 10.71 -11.98 -21.74
C VAL A 530 10.91 -12.53 -23.15
N SER A 531 11.59 -11.76 -23.99
CA SER A 531 11.88 -12.19 -25.36
C SER A 531 13.26 -11.73 -25.82
N ASN A 532 13.69 -12.17 -27.01
CA ASN A 532 14.98 -11.80 -27.60
C ASN A 532 16.20 -11.96 -26.68
N VAL A 533 16.19 -12.96 -25.79
CA VAL A 533 17.29 -13.29 -24.87
C VAL A 533 18.52 -13.73 -25.64
N LYS A 534 19.62 -12.99 -25.50
CA LYS A 534 20.87 -13.19 -26.23
C LYS A 534 22.08 -13.11 -25.32
N LEU A 535 23.07 -13.94 -25.63
CA LEU A 535 24.43 -13.85 -25.10
C LEU A 535 25.40 -13.56 -26.24
N ASN A 536 26.13 -12.45 -26.16
CA ASN A 536 27.06 -11.96 -27.18
C ASN A 536 26.41 -11.86 -28.58
N GLY A 537 25.13 -11.46 -28.62
CA GLY A 537 24.33 -11.36 -29.84
C GLY A 537 23.85 -12.69 -30.43
N VAL A 538 24.08 -13.81 -29.75
CA VAL A 538 23.59 -15.15 -30.11
C VAL A 538 22.39 -15.50 -29.23
N ASP A 539 21.33 -16.02 -29.83
CA ASP A 539 20.13 -16.44 -29.10
C ASP A 539 20.47 -17.52 -28.05
N ILE A 540 19.90 -17.37 -26.85
CA ILE A 540 19.95 -18.41 -25.82
C ILE A 540 19.06 -19.58 -26.27
N GLU A 541 19.63 -20.79 -26.28
CA GLU A 541 18.92 -22.00 -26.65
C GLU A 541 18.30 -22.64 -25.40
N PRO A 542 16.98 -22.90 -25.33
CA PRO A 542 16.31 -23.30 -24.09
C PRO A 542 16.89 -24.55 -23.41
N ALA A 543 17.42 -25.51 -24.18
CA ALA A 543 17.97 -26.76 -23.66
C ALA A 543 19.51 -26.75 -23.51
N ALA A 544 20.20 -25.69 -23.93
CA ALA A 544 21.64 -25.57 -23.72
C ALA A 544 21.94 -25.19 -22.27
N ILE A 545 23.08 -25.65 -21.75
CA ILE A 545 23.56 -25.32 -20.41
C ILE A 545 24.56 -24.18 -20.52
N TYR A 546 24.37 -23.16 -19.70
CA TYR A 546 25.23 -22.00 -19.53
C TYR A 546 25.76 -21.97 -18.10
N GLN A 547 26.96 -21.43 -17.90
CA GLN A 547 27.49 -21.20 -16.57
C GLN A 547 27.10 -19.79 -16.10
N VAL A 548 26.27 -19.69 -15.07
CA VAL A 548 25.72 -18.43 -14.57
C VAL A 548 26.31 -18.11 -13.20
N ALA A 549 26.94 -16.94 -13.05
CA ALA A 549 27.49 -16.46 -11.79
C ALA A 549 26.46 -15.59 -11.05
N VAL A 550 26.28 -15.86 -9.76
CA VAL A 550 25.41 -15.10 -8.84
C VAL A 550 26.01 -15.10 -7.44
N ASN A 551 25.57 -14.20 -6.57
CA ASN A 551 25.87 -14.28 -5.14
C ASN A 551 25.14 -15.48 -4.48
N ASN A 552 25.57 -15.92 -3.30
CA ASN A 552 24.96 -17.06 -2.59
C ASN A 552 23.50 -16.82 -2.24
N PHE A 553 23.11 -15.57 -1.92
CA PHE A 553 21.73 -15.19 -1.68
C PHE A 553 20.80 -15.57 -2.86
N LEU A 554 21.15 -15.14 -4.08
CA LEU A 554 20.43 -15.53 -5.29
C LEU A 554 20.55 -17.02 -5.59
N ALA A 555 21.73 -17.63 -5.39
CA ALA A 555 21.90 -19.08 -5.63
C ALA A 555 20.97 -19.93 -4.76
N ASP A 556 20.61 -19.42 -3.58
CA ASP A 556 19.70 -20.06 -2.63
C ASP A 556 18.21 -19.72 -2.87
N GLY A 557 17.90 -18.88 -3.85
CA GLY A 557 16.53 -18.49 -4.22
C GLY A 557 16.03 -17.18 -3.60
N GLY A 558 16.91 -16.41 -2.95
CA GLY A 558 16.55 -15.12 -2.34
C GLY A 558 15.91 -14.15 -3.32
N ASP A 559 15.14 -13.18 -2.81
CA ASP A 559 14.32 -12.24 -3.61
C ASP A 559 13.29 -12.95 -4.52
N ASN A 560 12.79 -14.12 -4.10
CA ASN A 560 11.84 -14.96 -4.86
C ASN A 560 12.35 -15.45 -6.23
N PHE A 561 13.67 -15.52 -6.43
CA PHE A 561 14.27 -16.08 -7.64
C PHE A 561 14.46 -17.60 -7.52
N ASP A 562 13.37 -18.31 -7.22
CA ASP A 562 13.32 -19.75 -6.90
C ASP A 562 14.03 -20.63 -7.93
N THR A 563 14.01 -20.23 -9.21
CA THR A 563 14.63 -21.01 -10.28
C THR A 563 16.14 -21.21 -10.07
N PHE A 564 16.84 -20.28 -9.40
CA PHE A 564 18.25 -20.50 -9.06
C PHE A 564 18.44 -21.67 -8.09
N ALA A 565 17.54 -21.81 -7.12
CA ALA A 565 17.60 -22.85 -6.09
C ALA A 565 17.35 -24.26 -6.64
N GLU A 566 16.71 -24.38 -7.81
CA GLU A 566 16.52 -25.67 -8.51
C GLU A 566 17.85 -26.35 -8.90
N VAL A 567 18.93 -25.58 -9.04
CA VAL A 567 20.25 -26.12 -9.34
C VAL A 567 20.78 -26.83 -8.10
N ASP A 568 21.01 -28.14 -8.22
CA ASP A 568 21.51 -29.00 -7.16
C ASP A 568 22.74 -28.35 -6.47
N PRO A 569 22.72 -28.13 -5.14
CA PRO A 569 23.85 -27.59 -4.39
C PRO A 569 25.20 -28.28 -4.66
N PHE A 570 25.20 -29.57 -5.02
CA PHE A 570 26.41 -30.32 -5.36
C PHE A 570 27.00 -29.96 -6.74
N ASP A 571 26.20 -29.37 -7.63
CA ASP A 571 26.63 -28.93 -8.96
C ASP A 571 27.06 -27.45 -8.98
N ARG A 572 26.78 -26.69 -7.91
CA ARG A 572 27.19 -25.30 -7.73
C ARG A 572 28.70 -25.23 -7.45
N LYS A 573 29.40 -24.32 -8.13
CA LYS A 573 30.84 -24.12 -7.93
C LYS A 573 31.11 -22.84 -7.12
N PRO A 574 31.73 -22.92 -5.94
CA PRO A 574 32.05 -21.74 -5.15
C PRO A 574 33.13 -20.90 -5.84
N GLY A 575 32.94 -19.58 -5.79
CA GLY A 575 33.82 -18.55 -6.32
C GLY A 575 34.45 -17.69 -5.21
N PRO A 576 35.03 -16.52 -5.57
CA PRO A 576 35.55 -15.55 -4.60
C PRO A 576 34.42 -14.81 -3.86
N GLN A 577 34.78 -13.96 -2.90
CA GLN A 577 33.83 -13.00 -2.33
C GLN A 577 33.45 -11.93 -3.36
N ASP A 578 32.22 -11.45 -3.28
CA ASP A 578 31.66 -10.45 -4.18
C ASP A 578 32.42 -9.11 -4.09
N ILE A 579 32.86 -8.70 -2.90
CA ILE A 579 33.61 -7.44 -2.68
C ILE A 579 35.02 -7.51 -3.29
N ASP A 580 35.68 -8.67 -3.21
CA ASP A 580 36.96 -8.90 -3.88
C ASP A 580 36.79 -8.82 -5.40
N ALA A 581 35.71 -9.42 -5.94
CA ALA A 581 35.40 -9.36 -7.35
C ALA A 581 35.19 -7.92 -7.85
N LEU A 582 34.47 -7.10 -7.09
CA LEU A 582 34.27 -5.68 -7.41
C LEU A 582 35.57 -4.88 -7.36
N ASN A 583 36.37 -5.05 -6.29
CA ASN A 583 37.64 -4.33 -6.13
C ASN A 583 38.65 -4.68 -7.24
N ASP A 584 38.80 -5.97 -7.55
CA ASP A 584 39.67 -6.42 -8.64
C ASP A 584 39.22 -5.88 -10.00
N TYR A 585 37.90 -5.78 -10.22
CA TYR A 585 37.35 -5.21 -11.45
C TYR A 585 37.62 -3.70 -11.55
N LEU A 586 37.42 -2.95 -10.46
CA LEU A 586 37.68 -1.51 -10.40
C LEU A 586 39.17 -1.19 -10.62
N ASP A 587 40.09 -2.00 -10.09
CA ASP A 587 41.54 -1.83 -10.31
C ASP A 587 41.92 -2.14 -11.76
N ALA A 588 41.43 -3.27 -12.28
CA ALA A 588 41.77 -3.74 -13.62
C ALA A 588 41.22 -2.85 -14.75
N ASN A 589 40.09 -2.18 -14.53
CA ASN A 589 39.36 -1.40 -15.54
C ASN A 589 39.41 0.13 -15.30
N SER A 590 40.23 0.60 -14.37
CA SER A 590 40.34 2.01 -14.02
C SER A 590 40.82 2.92 -15.18
N PRO A 591 40.12 4.03 -15.51
CA PRO A 591 38.84 4.47 -14.96
C PRO A 591 37.65 3.71 -15.57
N VAL A 592 36.70 3.33 -14.73
CA VAL A 592 35.46 2.65 -15.12
C VAL A 592 34.41 3.69 -15.53
N GLU A 593 33.84 3.53 -16.72
CA GLU A 593 32.68 4.30 -17.16
C GLU A 593 31.40 3.68 -16.60
N PRO A 594 30.35 4.46 -16.24
CA PRO A 594 29.06 3.89 -15.86
C PRO A 594 28.56 2.94 -16.95
N PRO A 595 28.27 1.67 -16.63
CA PRO A 595 27.71 0.74 -17.61
C PRO A 595 26.43 1.29 -18.24
N SER A 596 26.23 0.99 -19.52
CA SER A 596 25.00 1.39 -20.21
C SER A 596 23.79 0.64 -19.64
N ILE A 597 22.66 1.34 -19.61
CA ILE A 597 21.32 0.84 -19.24
C ILE A 597 20.49 0.56 -20.49
N ASP A 598 21.13 -0.08 -21.47
CA ASP A 598 20.52 -0.52 -22.74
C ASP A 598 20.71 -2.02 -22.96
N ARG A 599 21.02 -2.77 -21.89
CA ARG A 599 21.12 -4.23 -21.94
C ARG A 599 19.72 -4.85 -21.92
N VAL A 600 18.75 -4.15 -21.33
CA VAL A 600 17.34 -4.52 -21.33
C VAL A 600 16.53 -3.52 -22.14
N ASN A 601 15.81 -4.01 -23.14
CA ASN A 601 14.91 -3.18 -23.92
C ASN A 601 13.50 -3.26 -23.33
N GLU A 602 13.23 -2.37 -22.39
CA GLU A 602 12.00 -2.35 -21.60
C GLU A 602 10.86 -1.63 -22.35
N THR A 603 9.68 -2.26 -22.38
CA THR A 603 8.43 -1.61 -22.77
C THR A 603 7.38 -1.86 -21.70
N LEU A 604 6.98 -0.83 -20.98
CA LEU A 604 5.89 -0.93 -20.02
C LEU A 604 4.55 -0.91 -20.77
N THR A 605 3.77 -1.99 -20.67
CA THR A 605 2.37 -1.99 -21.07
C THR A 605 1.55 -1.78 -19.80
N VAL A 606 1.22 -0.52 -19.50
CA VAL A 606 0.26 -0.20 -18.43
C VAL A 606 -1.11 -0.64 -18.93
N LEU A 607 -1.62 -1.76 -18.41
CA LEU A 607 -3.03 -2.06 -18.58
C LEU A 607 -3.79 -1.04 -17.73
N PRO A 608 -4.81 -0.35 -18.28
CA PRO A 608 -5.61 0.57 -17.48
C PRO A 608 -6.18 -0.21 -16.30
N GLY A 609 -5.93 0.26 -15.07
CA GLY A 609 -6.41 -0.41 -13.87
C GLY A 609 -7.92 -0.65 -13.95
N THR A 610 -8.37 -1.83 -13.58
CA THR A 610 -9.76 -2.24 -13.78
C THR A 610 -10.66 -1.66 -12.69
N THR A 611 -11.97 -1.56 -12.97
CA THR A 611 -12.93 -1.20 -11.91
C THR A 611 -12.89 -2.25 -10.80
N GLU A 612 -12.62 -1.81 -9.58
CA GLU A 612 -12.56 -2.68 -8.40
C GLU A 612 -13.91 -2.64 -7.66
N ALA A 613 -14.60 -3.78 -7.63
CA ALA A 613 -15.88 -3.91 -6.95
C ALA A 613 -15.68 -4.01 -5.43
N LEU A 614 -16.42 -3.21 -4.69
CA LEU A 614 -16.35 -3.15 -3.23
C LEU A 614 -17.54 -3.88 -2.61
N THR A 615 -17.37 -4.36 -1.38
CA THR A 615 -18.52 -4.64 -0.51
C THR A 615 -19.22 -3.30 -0.26
N PRO A 616 -20.50 -3.14 -0.63
CA PRO A 616 -21.16 -1.82 -0.58
C PRO A 616 -21.11 -1.17 0.79
N ALA A 617 -20.62 0.08 0.86
CA ALA A 617 -20.48 0.84 2.11
C ALA A 617 -21.22 2.18 2.03
N ARG A 618 -21.90 2.59 3.13
CA ARG A 618 -22.65 3.86 3.16
C ARG A 618 -21.74 5.02 3.57
N LEU A 619 -21.54 5.99 2.68
CA LEU A 619 -20.71 7.19 2.92
C LEU A 619 -21.51 8.42 3.33
N LEU A 620 -22.80 8.48 2.96
CA LEU A 620 -23.70 9.58 3.30
C LEU A 620 -25.03 9.04 3.82
N GLU A 621 -25.46 9.55 4.98
CA GLU A 621 -26.77 9.26 5.57
C GLU A 621 -27.35 10.52 6.21
N THR A 622 -28.19 11.24 5.49
CA THR A 622 -28.79 12.47 6.02
C THR A 622 -29.89 12.23 7.07
N ARG A 623 -30.46 11.02 7.14
CA ARG A 623 -31.59 10.73 8.03
C ARG A 623 -31.09 10.52 9.46
N VAL A 624 -31.89 10.96 10.43
CA VAL A 624 -31.58 10.77 11.85
C VAL A 624 -32.20 9.47 12.36
N GLY A 625 -31.41 8.61 12.97
CA GLY A 625 -31.87 7.39 13.66
C GLY A 625 -30.73 6.46 14.05
N ASP A 626 -30.95 5.62 15.08
CA ASP A 626 -29.94 4.70 15.59
C ASP A 626 -29.49 3.65 14.55
N ASP A 627 -30.34 3.36 13.57
CA ASP A 627 -30.12 2.41 12.46
C ASP A 627 -29.77 3.13 11.12
N LYS A 628 -29.34 4.39 11.18
CA LYS A 628 -29.03 5.25 10.04
C LYS A 628 -27.58 5.72 10.16
N LYS A 629 -26.67 4.77 9.97
CA LYS A 629 -25.22 4.91 10.15
C LYS A 629 -24.49 4.95 8.81
N THR A 630 -23.44 5.75 8.73
CA THR A 630 -22.40 5.63 7.71
C THR A 630 -21.32 4.65 8.20
N VAL A 631 -20.42 4.23 7.32
CA VAL A 631 -19.37 3.24 7.64
C VAL A 631 -18.38 3.74 8.69
N ASP A 632 -18.23 5.06 8.83
CA ASP A 632 -17.23 5.75 9.62
C ASP A 632 -17.82 6.82 10.57
N GLY A 633 -19.15 6.95 10.60
CA GLY A 633 -19.84 8.00 11.36
C GLY A 633 -19.76 9.41 10.74
N GLU A 634 -19.02 9.60 9.66
CA GLU A 634 -18.98 10.89 8.94
C GLU A 634 -20.23 11.07 8.07
N PHE A 635 -20.67 12.32 7.90
CA PHE A 635 -21.90 12.67 7.14
C PHE A 635 -23.17 11.94 7.62
N GLU A 636 -23.20 11.51 8.88
CA GLU A 636 -24.34 10.86 9.52
C GLU A 636 -25.32 11.85 10.14
N GLY A 637 -26.62 11.65 9.93
CA GLY A 637 -27.68 12.36 10.64
C GLY A 637 -27.70 13.88 10.40
N ILE A 638 -27.07 14.35 9.32
CA ILE A 638 -26.90 15.79 9.04
C ILE A 638 -28.19 16.52 8.68
N GLY A 639 -29.30 15.80 8.57
CA GLY A 639 -30.63 16.32 8.26
C GLY A 639 -30.88 16.47 6.75
N PRO A 640 -32.14 16.68 6.33
CA PRO A 640 -32.49 16.79 4.91
C PRO A 640 -31.68 17.90 4.22
N ASN A 641 -31.09 17.58 3.07
CA ASN A 641 -30.37 18.55 2.27
C ASN A 641 -31.36 19.60 1.73
N PRO A 642 -31.16 20.91 1.98
CA PRO A 642 -32.09 21.94 1.50
C PRO A 642 -32.12 22.06 -0.03
N ALA A 643 -33.22 22.61 -0.54
CA ALA A 643 -33.33 22.95 -1.96
C ALA A 643 -32.20 23.89 -2.40
N ASP A 644 -31.61 23.55 -3.56
CA ASP A 644 -30.55 24.29 -4.23
C ASP A 644 -29.17 24.26 -3.53
N GLU A 645 -28.99 23.41 -2.52
CA GLU A 645 -27.72 23.18 -1.83
C GLU A 645 -26.95 21.96 -2.38
N VAL A 646 -25.64 21.96 -2.14
CA VAL A 646 -24.70 20.90 -2.54
C VAL A 646 -24.13 20.25 -1.29
N VAL A 647 -24.12 18.92 -1.27
CA VAL A 647 -23.31 18.14 -0.33
C VAL A 647 -21.98 17.83 -1.02
N GLU A 648 -20.90 18.35 -0.47
CA GLU A 648 -19.54 17.97 -0.82
C GLU A 648 -19.17 16.75 0.00
N LEU A 649 -19.10 15.59 -0.65
CA LEU A 649 -18.88 14.30 -0.03
C LEU A 649 -17.43 13.86 -0.30
N THR A 650 -16.63 13.73 0.74
CA THR A 650 -15.33 13.05 0.66
C THR A 650 -15.56 11.57 0.35
N VAL A 651 -14.88 11.06 -0.68
CA VAL A 651 -15.04 9.67 -1.14
C VAL A 651 -13.74 8.89 -1.15
N LEU A 652 -12.58 9.53 -1.34
CA LEU A 652 -11.30 8.85 -1.19
C LEU A 652 -11.08 8.44 0.25
N GLU A 653 -10.37 7.33 0.43
CA GLU A 653 -10.00 6.75 1.74
C GLU A 653 -11.21 6.36 2.61
N ARG A 654 -12.41 6.29 2.01
CA ARG A 654 -13.65 5.93 2.71
C ARG A 654 -14.33 4.74 2.04
N GLY A 655 -14.83 3.81 2.85
CA GLY A 655 -15.60 2.66 2.38
C GLY A 655 -14.87 1.77 1.36
N GLY A 656 -13.54 1.67 1.45
CA GLY A 656 -12.69 0.85 0.58
C GLY A 656 -12.16 1.54 -0.68
N VAL A 657 -12.39 2.84 -0.87
CA VAL A 657 -11.82 3.61 -1.99
C VAL A 657 -10.39 4.07 -1.65
N PRO A 658 -9.36 3.81 -2.46
CA PRO A 658 -8.00 4.27 -2.21
C PRO A 658 -7.80 5.75 -2.58
N GLU A 659 -6.76 6.40 -2.04
CA GLU A 659 -6.38 7.80 -2.37
C GLU A 659 -6.17 8.02 -3.87
N GLY A 660 -5.63 7.03 -4.58
CA GLY A 660 -5.38 7.12 -6.02
C GLY A 660 -6.58 6.82 -6.93
N ALA A 661 -7.84 6.88 -6.46
CA ALA A 661 -8.98 6.58 -7.32
C ALA A 661 -9.39 7.77 -8.20
N ASP A 662 -9.44 7.59 -9.53
CA ASP A 662 -9.89 8.62 -10.47
C ASP A 662 -11.42 8.77 -10.48
N ALA A 663 -12.14 7.71 -10.14
CA ALA A 663 -13.60 7.69 -10.14
C ALA A 663 -14.16 6.72 -9.10
N VAL A 664 -15.40 6.96 -8.69
CA VAL A 664 -16.18 6.07 -7.81
C VAL A 664 -17.53 5.73 -8.44
N TRP A 665 -17.98 4.50 -8.24
CA TRP A 665 -19.37 4.12 -8.46
C TRP A 665 -20.14 4.32 -7.16
N LEU A 666 -21.10 5.24 -7.20
CA LEU A 666 -22.00 5.55 -6.08
C LEU A 666 -23.43 5.12 -6.41
N ASN A 667 -24.08 4.44 -5.49
CA ASN A 667 -25.53 4.34 -5.46
C ASN A 667 -26.11 5.48 -4.61
N VAL A 668 -26.65 6.50 -5.27
CA VAL A 668 -27.22 7.69 -4.61
C VAL A 668 -28.74 7.60 -4.55
N ALA A 669 -29.34 7.93 -3.41
CA ALA A 669 -30.80 7.91 -3.24
C ALA A 669 -31.35 9.25 -2.74
N ALA A 670 -32.43 9.71 -3.40
CA ALA A 670 -33.30 10.76 -2.89
C ALA A 670 -34.47 10.15 -2.13
N ILE A 671 -34.65 10.59 -0.88
CA ILE A 671 -35.61 10.07 0.07
C ILE A 671 -36.53 11.20 0.51
N ARG A 672 -37.84 10.96 0.38
CA ARG A 672 -38.93 11.88 0.77
C ARG A 672 -38.72 13.34 0.33
N PRO A 673 -38.40 13.60 -0.95
CA PRO A 673 -38.28 14.97 -1.45
C PRO A 673 -39.61 15.72 -1.26
N ASP A 674 -39.57 17.01 -1.00
CA ASP A 674 -40.77 17.81 -0.72
C ASP A 674 -41.68 18.00 -1.95
N THR A 675 -41.12 17.97 -3.16
CA THR A 675 -41.83 18.11 -4.44
C THR A 675 -41.08 17.43 -5.59
N LYS A 676 -41.57 17.61 -6.83
CA LYS A 676 -40.89 17.12 -8.04
C LYS A 676 -39.55 17.85 -8.23
N GLY A 677 -38.49 17.07 -8.44
CA GLY A 677 -37.12 17.55 -8.54
C GLY A 677 -36.17 16.52 -9.12
N TYR A 678 -34.88 16.82 -9.01
CA TYR A 678 -33.76 15.99 -9.46
C TYR A 678 -32.53 16.21 -8.57
N LEU A 679 -31.61 15.25 -8.62
CA LEU A 679 -30.25 15.39 -8.11
C LEU A 679 -29.22 15.22 -9.22
N THR A 680 -28.05 15.82 -9.00
CA THR A 680 -26.90 15.77 -9.91
C THR A 680 -25.65 15.45 -9.10
N VAL A 681 -24.83 14.54 -9.60
CA VAL A 681 -23.55 14.10 -9.00
C VAL A 681 -22.44 14.42 -9.99
N TYR A 682 -21.37 15.08 -9.52
CA TYR A 682 -20.27 15.59 -10.34
C TYR A 682 -19.02 15.83 -9.48
N PRO A 683 -17.80 15.87 -10.05
CA PRO A 683 -16.60 16.23 -9.30
C PRO A 683 -16.68 17.68 -8.79
N CYS A 684 -16.30 17.92 -7.54
CA CYS A 684 -16.53 19.21 -6.87
C CYS A 684 -15.73 20.40 -7.45
N ASP A 685 -14.65 20.13 -8.16
CA ASP A 685 -13.80 21.09 -8.85
C ASP A 685 -14.30 21.44 -10.28
N ALA A 686 -15.39 20.82 -10.74
CA ALA A 686 -16.01 21.11 -12.03
C ALA A 686 -17.26 22.00 -11.93
N GLU A 687 -17.63 22.63 -13.06
CA GLU A 687 -18.92 23.31 -13.17
C GLU A 687 -20.06 22.29 -13.13
N ARG A 688 -21.10 22.55 -12.31
CA ARG A 688 -22.25 21.65 -12.19
C ARG A 688 -22.90 21.40 -13.57
N PRO A 689 -22.99 20.13 -14.01
CA PRO A 689 -23.57 19.81 -15.30
C PRO A 689 -25.10 19.98 -15.31
N LEU A 690 -25.67 20.02 -16.52
CA LEU A 690 -27.14 20.03 -16.70
C LEU A 690 -27.76 18.63 -16.56
N SER A 691 -26.95 17.61 -16.32
CA SER A 691 -27.36 16.21 -16.16
C SER A 691 -28.16 16.00 -14.88
N ALA A 692 -29.06 15.01 -14.91
CA ALA A 692 -29.88 14.65 -13.75
C ALA A 692 -29.75 13.15 -13.50
N ASN A 693 -28.93 12.76 -12.53
CA ASN A 693 -28.66 11.35 -12.22
C ASN A 693 -29.90 10.67 -11.64
N ALA A 694 -30.68 11.33 -10.79
CA ALA A 694 -31.96 10.78 -10.35
C ALA A 694 -33.07 11.84 -10.39
N ASN A 695 -34.24 11.42 -10.88
CA ASN A 695 -35.45 12.24 -10.94
C ASN A 695 -36.48 11.70 -9.94
N TYR A 696 -37.14 12.60 -9.20
CA TYR A 696 -38.00 12.20 -8.09
C TYR A 696 -39.25 13.07 -7.97
N THR A 697 -40.23 12.58 -7.21
CA THR A 697 -41.52 13.26 -6.96
C THR A 697 -41.83 13.33 -5.46
N ALA A 698 -42.75 14.21 -5.06
CA ALA A 698 -43.05 14.45 -3.64
C ALA A 698 -43.22 13.15 -2.83
N GLY A 699 -42.37 12.98 -1.82
CA GLY A 699 -42.37 11.86 -0.89
C GLY A 699 -41.71 10.58 -1.39
N SER A 700 -41.30 10.45 -2.67
CA SER A 700 -40.75 9.22 -3.25
C SER A 700 -39.44 8.76 -2.60
N VAL A 701 -39.04 7.53 -2.90
CA VAL A 701 -37.68 7.03 -2.65
C VAL A 701 -37.16 6.52 -3.98
N VAL A 702 -36.08 7.12 -4.50
CA VAL A 702 -35.50 6.79 -5.80
C VAL A 702 -34.00 6.71 -5.64
N SER A 703 -33.40 5.59 -6.01
CA SER A 703 -31.95 5.41 -6.13
C SER A 703 -31.51 5.32 -7.58
N ASN A 704 -30.28 5.72 -7.86
CA ASN A 704 -29.61 5.45 -9.13
C ASN A 704 -28.10 5.26 -8.88
N ALA A 705 -27.50 4.30 -9.57
CA ALA A 705 -26.04 4.16 -9.63
C ALA A 705 -25.44 5.28 -10.49
N VAL A 706 -24.24 5.73 -10.17
CA VAL A 706 -23.55 6.81 -10.85
C VAL A 706 -22.05 6.52 -10.85
N LEU A 707 -21.44 6.49 -12.04
CA LEU A 707 -19.99 6.69 -12.17
C LEU A 707 -19.70 8.18 -12.01
N ALA A 708 -19.02 8.55 -10.94
CA ALA A 708 -18.64 9.92 -10.63
C ALA A 708 -17.12 10.03 -10.65
N LYS A 709 -16.60 10.95 -11.49
CA LYS A 709 -15.21 11.37 -11.40
C LYS A 709 -14.97 12.01 -10.02
N VAL A 710 -13.82 11.72 -9.43
CA VAL A 710 -13.38 12.33 -8.17
C VAL A 710 -12.62 13.63 -8.46
N SER A 711 -12.80 14.66 -7.63
CA SER A 711 -12.03 15.90 -7.73
C SER A 711 -10.57 15.71 -7.33
N ASP A 712 -9.71 16.69 -7.63
CA ASP A 712 -8.32 16.70 -7.16
C ASP A 712 -8.18 16.68 -5.61
N GLU A 713 -9.24 17.04 -4.88
CA GLU A 713 -9.30 17.03 -3.41
C GLU A 713 -9.97 15.76 -2.84
N GLY A 714 -10.29 14.78 -3.68
CA GLY A 714 -10.88 13.52 -3.23
C GLY A 714 -12.39 13.55 -2.96
N THR A 715 -13.08 14.53 -3.51
CA THR A 715 -14.50 14.80 -3.22
C THR A 715 -15.41 14.65 -4.44
N VAL A 716 -16.67 14.30 -4.17
CA VAL A 716 -17.77 14.28 -5.14
C VAL A 716 -18.91 15.16 -4.62
N CYS A 717 -19.50 15.96 -5.50
CA CYS A 717 -20.54 16.91 -5.16
C CYS A 717 -21.92 16.37 -5.54
N ILE A 718 -22.85 16.37 -4.58
CA ILE A 718 -24.25 15.96 -4.74
C ILE A 718 -25.15 17.18 -4.61
N TYR A 719 -25.61 17.70 -5.74
CA TYR A 719 -26.59 18.77 -5.81
C TYR A 719 -28.02 18.23 -5.76
N THR A 720 -28.90 18.89 -5.02
CA THR A 720 -30.35 18.65 -5.09
C THR A 720 -31.11 19.93 -5.38
N ASN A 721 -32.05 19.91 -6.32
CA ASN A 721 -32.84 21.12 -6.61
C ASN A 721 -34.03 21.30 -5.65
N ARG A 722 -34.32 20.33 -4.79
CA ARG A 722 -35.42 20.33 -3.84
C ARG A 722 -35.01 19.72 -2.52
N THR A 723 -35.64 20.17 -1.44
CA THR A 723 -35.31 19.65 -0.12
C THR A 723 -35.61 18.15 -0.06
N SER A 724 -34.59 17.35 0.24
CA SER A 724 -34.66 15.90 0.23
C SER A 724 -33.67 15.30 1.23
N GLU A 725 -34.04 14.19 1.86
CA GLU A 725 -33.07 13.32 2.52
C GLU A 725 -32.26 12.60 1.41
N LEU A 726 -30.95 12.47 1.60
CA LEU A 726 -30.01 11.81 0.71
C LEU A 726 -29.30 10.64 1.42
N THR A 727 -28.99 9.60 0.64
CA THR A 727 -27.96 8.61 0.96
C THR A 727 -27.02 8.43 -0.22
N ALA A 728 -25.76 8.07 0.05
CA ALA A 728 -24.82 7.63 -0.97
C ALA A 728 -24.06 6.41 -0.44
N ASP A 729 -24.14 5.31 -1.18
CA ASP A 729 -23.41 4.09 -0.90
C ASP A 729 -22.33 3.92 -1.99
N VAL A 730 -21.07 3.75 -1.62
CA VAL A 730 -20.00 3.39 -2.57
C VAL A 730 -20.03 1.90 -2.84
N ILE A 731 -19.90 1.51 -4.12
CA ILE A 731 -20.03 0.11 -4.56
C ILE A 731 -18.85 -0.37 -5.40
N ALA A 732 -18.05 0.53 -5.97
CA ALA A 732 -16.82 0.22 -6.69
C ALA A 732 -15.99 1.49 -6.86
N TYR A 733 -14.72 1.37 -7.21
CA TYR A 733 -13.87 2.48 -7.63
C TYR A 733 -13.13 2.17 -8.93
N VAL A 734 -12.65 3.21 -9.61
CA VAL A 734 -11.75 3.11 -10.75
C VAL A 734 -10.39 3.66 -10.29
N PRO A 735 -9.31 2.86 -10.31
CA PRO A 735 -7.98 3.32 -9.91
C PRO A 735 -7.44 4.38 -10.87
N SER A 736 -6.36 5.05 -10.49
CA SER A 736 -5.76 6.08 -11.35
C SER A 736 -5.34 5.53 -12.71
N GLY A 737 -5.71 6.25 -13.78
CA GLY A 737 -5.52 5.79 -15.16
C GLY A 737 -6.38 4.58 -15.54
N GLY A 738 -7.38 4.25 -14.72
CA GLY A 738 -8.19 3.05 -14.88
C GLY A 738 -9.34 3.17 -15.87
N SER A 739 -10.09 2.07 -15.99
CA SER A 739 -11.25 1.94 -16.87
C SER A 739 -12.51 1.51 -16.09
N PRO A 740 -13.69 2.10 -16.37
CA PRO A 740 -13.98 3.09 -17.41
C PRO A 740 -13.34 4.45 -17.12
N THR A 741 -12.89 5.13 -18.17
CA THR A 741 -12.45 6.53 -18.08
C THR A 741 -13.65 7.41 -17.75
N ALA A 742 -13.69 7.95 -16.54
CA ALA A 742 -14.72 8.89 -16.13
C ALA A 742 -14.48 10.27 -16.75
N ILE A 743 -15.56 10.90 -17.21
CA ILE A 743 -15.53 12.23 -17.83
C ILE A 743 -16.53 13.17 -17.17
N ASP A 744 -16.39 14.48 -17.41
CA ASP A 744 -17.36 15.46 -16.96
C ASP A 744 -18.72 15.18 -17.63
N PRO A 745 -19.81 14.99 -16.85
CA PRO A 745 -21.08 14.57 -17.43
C PRO A 745 -21.68 15.60 -18.39
N VAL A 746 -21.96 15.19 -19.63
CA VAL A 746 -22.58 16.07 -20.65
C VAL A 746 -23.74 15.39 -21.37
N ARG A 747 -24.71 16.19 -21.84
CA ARG A 747 -25.95 15.70 -22.49
C ARG A 747 -25.78 15.44 -23.98
N TYR A 748 -25.85 14.17 -24.39
CA TYR A 748 -25.74 13.73 -25.80
C TYR A 748 -27.07 13.66 -26.54
N LEU A 749 -28.17 13.42 -25.81
CA LEU A 749 -29.53 13.35 -26.37
C LEU A 749 -30.49 14.17 -25.52
N GLU A 750 -31.28 15.01 -26.18
CA GLU A 750 -32.37 15.78 -25.58
C GLU A 750 -33.56 15.82 -26.53
N THR A 751 -34.54 14.96 -26.30
CA THR A 751 -35.72 14.89 -27.18
C THR A 751 -36.76 15.98 -26.89
N ARG A 752 -36.72 16.64 -25.72
CA ARG A 752 -37.71 17.66 -25.35
C ARG A 752 -37.49 18.94 -26.14
N VAL A 753 -38.57 19.67 -26.37
CA VAL A 753 -38.53 20.96 -27.06
C VAL A 753 -38.56 22.09 -26.04
N GLY A 754 -37.55 22.96 -26.03
CA GLY A 754 -37.47 24.12 -25.14
C GLY A 754 -36.19 24.94 -25.34
N ASP A 755 -36.16 26.17 -24.83
CA ASP A 755 -34.96 27.01 -24.86
C ASP A 755 -33.85 26.47 -23.93
N ASP A 756 -34.28 25.69 -22.94
CA ASP A 756 -33.53 25.07 -21.84
C ASP A 756 -33.30 23.56 -22.05
N ALA A 757 -33.77 23.00 -23.17
CA ALA A 757 -33.56 21.62 -23.59
C ALA A 757 -32.43 21.57 -24.64
N LYS A 758 -31.18 21.57 -24.17
CA LYS A 758 -29.98 21.63 -25.01
C LYS A 758 -29.07 20.43 -24.82
N THR A 759 -28.43 20.01 -25.91
CA THR A 759 -27.28 19.08 -25.87
C THR A 759 -25.99 19.90 -25.84
N PHE A 760 -24.87 19.27 -25.47
CA PHE A 760 -23.60 20.01 -25.30
C PHE A 760 -23.06 20.59 -26.63
N ASP A 761 -23.39 19.98 -27.76
CA ASP A 761 -22.94 20.35 -29.10
C ASP A 761 -24.07 20.75 -30.09
N GLY A 762 -25.32 20.69 -29.64
CA GLY A 762 -26.50 21.02 -30.45
C GLY A 762 -26.95 19.91 -31.40
N LEU A 763 -26.38 18.70 -31.32
CA LEU A 763 -26.81 17.53 -32.08
C LEU A 763 -27.82 16.70 -31.27
N PHE A 764 -28.80 16.08 -31.93
CA PHE A 764 -29.87 15.30 -31.28
C PHE A 764 -30.67 16.11 -30.23
N GLU A 765 -31.00 17.35 -30.59
CA GLU A 765 -31.68 18.31 -29.73
C GLU A 765 -33.07 18.67 -30.27
N GLY A 766 -34.11 18.49 -29.44
CA GLY A 766 -35.46 18.95 -29.74
C GLY A 766 -36.17 18.20 -30.88
N ASP A 767 -35.70 17.00 -31.21
CA ASP A 767 -36.26 16.16 -32.28
C ASP A 767 -37.65 15.57 -31.95
N GLY A 768 -38.12 15.76 -30.71
CA GLY A 768 -39.38 15.23 -30.21
C GLY A 768 -39.27 13.80 -29.68
N PRO A 769 -40.34 13.27 -29.07
CA PRO A 769 -40.33 11.95 -28.43
C PRO A 769 -39.91 10.83 -29.39
N ILE A 770 -39.15 9.85 -28.89
CA ILE A 770 -38.91 8.60 -29.63
C ILE A 770 -40.25 7.89 -29.77
N LEU A 771 -40.63 7.49 -30.98
CA LEU A 771 -41.94 6.87 -31.23
C LEU A 771 -41.95 5.42 -30.72
N GLY A 772 -43.11 4.98 -30.23
CA GLY A 772 -43.28 3.58 -29.81
C GLY A 772 -43.02 2.61 -30.95
N ASP A 773 -42.36 1.50 -30.61
CA ASP A 773 -41.89 0.47 -31.52
C ASP A 773 -40.87 0.96 -32.56
N THR A 774 -40.06 1.96 -32.21
CA THR A 774 -38.96 2.47 -33.04
C THR A 774 -37.63 2.51 -32.29
N THR A 775 -36.53 2.58 -33.05
CA THR A 775 -35.16 2.69 -32.53
C THR A 775 -34.56 4.00 -33.03
N LEU A 776 -33.96 4.77 -32.12
CA LEU A 776 -33.11 5.92 -32.42
C LEU A 776 -31.64 5.46 -32.40
N LYS A 777 -30.84 5.92 -33.36
CA LYS A 777 -29.38 5.77 -33.34
C LYS A 777 -28.76 7.04 -32.78
N LEU A 778 -27.83 6.91 -31.84
CA LEU A 778 -27.10 8.02 -31.23
C LEU A 778 -25.61 7.83 -31.48
N ASP A 779 -25.01 8.79 -32.19
CA ASP A 779 -23.56 8.80 -32.42
C ASP A 779 -22.83 9.16 -31.11
N VAL A 780 -21.86 8.35 -30.69
CA VAL A 780 -21.13 8.50 -29.42
C VAL A 780 -19.61 8.46 -29.56
N ALA A 781 -19.02 7.51 -30.30
CA ALA A 781 -17.56 7.38 -30.37
C ALA A 781 -16.94 8.58 -31.10
N GLY A 782 -15.89 9.17 -30.52
CA GLY A 782 -15.23 10.35 -31.06
C GLY A 782 -16.08 11.63 -31.03
N ARG A 783 -17.21 11.63 -30.32
CA ARG A 783 -18.03 12.80 -30.02
C ARG A 783 -17.77 13.21 -28.57
N GLY A 784 -17.66 14.52 -28.31
CA GLY A 784 -17.30 15.03 -26.98
C GLY A 784 -15.96 14.45 -26.47
N ASP A 785 -15.91 14.07 -25.19
CA ASP A 785 -14.73 13.46 -24.57
C ASP A 785 -14.71 11.93 -24.67
N VAL A 786 -15.64 11.31 -25.41
CA VAL A 786 -15.63 9.86 -25.67
C VAL A 786 -14.60 9.55 -26.74
N ALA A 787 -13.66 8.66 -26.43
CA ALA A 787 -12.62 8.25 -27.37
C ALA A 787 -13.19 7.64 -28.66
N ALA A 788 -12.48 7.79 -29.78
CA ALA A 788 -12.92 7.30 -31.08
C ALA A 788 -12.90 5.77 -31.19
N ASP A 789 -12.08 5.12 -30.36
CA ASP A 789 -11.91 3.67 -30.24
C ASP A 789 -12.61 3.09 -29.00
N ALA A 790 -13.44 3.89 -28.31
CA ALA A 790 -14.22 3.40 -27.18
C ALA A 790 -15.12 2.22 -27.61
N LYS A 791 -15.07 1.12 -26.87
CA LYS A 791 -15.92 -0.06 -27.11
C LYS A 791 -17.25 -0.02 -26.37
N ALA A 792 -17.36 0.80 -25.32
CA ALA A 792 -18.59 0.98 -24.56
C ALA A 792 -18.66 2.36 -23.91
N VAL A 793 -19.86 2.77 -23.50
CA VAL A 793 -20.13 4.02 -22.79
C VAL A 793 -20.95 3.76 -21.53
N VAL A 794 -20.63 4.50 -20.47
CA VAL A 794 -21.40 4.56 -19.23
C VAL A 794 -22.25 5.82 -19.26
N MET A 795 -23.57 5.64 -19.22
CA MET A 795 -24.52 6.74 -19.42
C MET A 795 -25.69 6.70 -18.44
N ASN A 796 -26.20 7.87 -18.11
CA ASN A 796 -27.47 8.02 -17.42
C ASN A 796 -28.60 8.29 -18.43
N VAL A 797 -29.60 7.41 -18.46
CA VAL A 797 -30.73 7.46 -19.38
C VAL A 797 -31.99 7.83 -18.62
N ALA A 798 -32.69 8.90 -19.02
CA ALA A 798 -33.96 9.29 -18.41
C ALA A 798 -35.13 9.17 -19.40
N ALA A 799 -36.17 8.43 -19.01
CA ALA A 799 -37.48 8.42 -19.65
C ALA A 799 -38.38 9.48 -19.00
N ILE A 800 -38.91 10.39 -19.82
CA ILE A 800 -39.61 11.60 -19.40
C ILE A 800 -41.00 11.63 -20.04
N ASN A 801 -42.00 12.02 -19.23
CA ASN A 801 -43.41 12.21 -19.63
C ASN A 801 -44.01 11.08 -20.51
N PRO A 802 -43.78 9.79 -20.21
CA PRO A 802 -44.40 8.70 -20.95
C PRO A 802 -45.92 8.74 -20.81
N ALA A 803 -46.65 8.59 -21.91
CA ALA A 803 -48.12 8.56 -21.88
C ALA A 803 -48.69 7.20 -21.43
N THR A 804 -47.89 6.14 -21.52
CA THR A 804 -48.28 4.76 -21.19
C THR A 804 -47.08 4.01 -20.62
N ASN A 805 -47.33 2.92 -19.89
CA ASN A 805 -46.27 2.08 -19.34
C ASN A 805 -45.44 1.45 -20.46
N GLY A 806 -44.11 1.48 -20.33
CA GLY A 806 -43.19 1.00 -21.34
C GLY A 806 -41.78 0.82 -20.78
N TYR A 807 -40.85 0.57 -21.69
CA TYR A 807 -39.43 0.43 -21.37
C TYR A 807 -38.56 0.94 -22.53
N LEU A 808 -37.31 1.26 -22.20
CA LEU A 808 -36.21 1.48 -23.14
C LEU A 808 -35.26 0.27 -23.13
N THR A 809 -34.71 -0.07 -24.28
CA THR A 809 -33.59 -1.01 -24.43
C THR A 809 -32.45 -0.29 -25.14
N ILE A 810 -31.27 -0.27 -24.51
CA ILE A 810 -30.06 0.35 -25.02
C ILE A 810 -29.04 -0.76 -25.31
N TYR A 811 -28.44 -0.73 -26.50
CA TYR A 811 -27.56 -1.80 -27.01
C TYR A 811 -26.69 -1.26 -28.16
N ALA A 812 -25.63 -1.98 -28.52
CA ALA A 812 -24.80 -1.67 -29.68
C ALA A 812 -25.63 -1.81 -30.97
N CYS A 813 -25.49 -0.89 -31.92
CA CYS A 813 -26.43 -0.82 -33.06
C CYS A 813 -26.27 -1.93 -34.12
N ASP A 814 -25.16 -2.65 -34.08
CA ASP A 814 -24.82 -3.83 -34.87
C ASP A 814 -25.37 -5.14 -34.29
N ASP A 815 -25.75 -5.15 -33.01
CA ASP A 815 -26.38 -6.29 -32.35
C ASP A 815 -27.88 -6.43 -32.67
N ASP A 816 -28.38 -7.66 -32.54
CA ASP A 816 -29.82 -7.90 -32.46
C ASP A 816 -30.38 -7.30 -31.16
N ARG A 817 -31.58 -6.71 -31.21
CA ARG A 817 -32.15 -6.06 -30.03
C ARG A 817 -32.37 -7.09 -28.90
N PRO A 818 -31.76 -6.91 -27.72
CA PRO A 818 -31.89 -7.85 -26.61
C PRO A 818 -33.29 -7.80 -25.96
N LEU A 819 -33.59 -8.83 -25.16
CA LEU A 819 -34.81 -8.89 -24.34
C LEU A 819 -34.70 -8.06 -23.04
N ALA A 820 -33.49 -7.67 -22.66
CA ALA A 820 -33.20 -6.86 -21.48
C ALA A 820 -33.79 -5.45 -21.61
N ALA A 821 -34.31 -4.92 -20.50
CA ALA A 821 -34.89 -3.58 -20.44
C ALA A 821 -33.99 -2.70 -19.57
N SER A 822 -33.39 -1.66 -20.17
CA SER A 822 -32.45 -0.76 -19.48
C SER A 822 -33.18 0.25 -18.59
N VAL A 823 -34.34 0.77 -19.01
CA VAL A 823 -35.16 1.70 -18.20
C VAL A 823 -36.61 1.28 -18.26
N ASN A 824 -37.22 1.02 -17.10
CA ASN A 824 -38.65 0.71 -16.97
C ASN A 824 -39.41 1.93 -16.46
N PHE A 825 -40.55 2.25 -17.07
CA PHE A 825 -41.32 3.45 -16.71
C PHE A 825 -42.83 3.26 -16.81
N ARG A 826 -43.55 4.06 -16.02
CA ARG A 826 -45.03 4.12 -16.02
C ARG A 826 -45.53 5.43 -16.58
N ALA A 827 -46.79 5.43 -17.00
CA ALA A 827 -47.46 6.66 -17.44
C ALA A 827 -47.31 7.79 -16.39
N ASP A 828 -47.02 8.99 -16.87
CA ASP A 828 -46.85 10.23 -16.08
C ASP A 828 -45.69 10.21 -15.06
N GLU A 829 -44.69 9.35 -15.26
CA GLU A 829 -43.52 9.22 -14.39
C GLU A 829 -42.23 9.71 -15.07
N VAL A 830 -41.26 10.21 -14.30
CA VAL A 830 -39.90 10.43 -14.79
C VAL A 830 -38.99 9.41 -14.14
N ARG A 831 -38.28 8.61 -14.94
CA ARG A 831 -37.40 7.55 -14.45
C ARG A 831 -36.04 7.63 -15.11
N SER A 832 -35.00 7.47 -14.31
CA SER A 832 -33.61 7.41 -14.75
C SER A 832 -32.99 6.08 -14.34
N ASN A 833 -32.05 5.59 -15.12
CA ASN A 833 -31.16 4.49 -14.75
C ASN A 833 -29.77 4.73 -15.35
N SER A 834 -28.73 4.31 -14.66
CA SER A 834 -27.40 4.16 -15.25
C SER A 834 -27.35 2.92 -16.13
N VAL A 835 -26.65 3.02 -17.26
CA VAL A 835 -26.57 2.00 -18.29
C VAL A 835 -25.15 1.95 -18.82
N THR A 836 -24.54 0.78 -18.82
CA THR A 836 -23.32 0.49 -19.58
C THR A 836 -23.74 -0.20 -20.87
N ALA A 837 -23.36 0.35 -22.02
CA ALA A 837 -23.73 -0.18 -23.32
C ALA A 837 -22.54 -0.22 -24.28
N GLY A 838 -22.41 -1.33 -25.01
CA GLY A 838 -21.46 -1.45 -26.11
C GLY A 838 -21.75 -0.44 -27.22
N ILE A 839 -20.70 -0.06 -27.95
CA ILE A 839 -20.74 0.81 -29.11
C ILE A 839 -20.60 -0.04 -30.37
N GLY A 840 -21.46 0.17 -31.36
CA GLY A 840 -21.37 -0.57 -32.62
C GLY A 840 -20.19 -0.12 -33.50
N GLU A 841 -19.87 -0.89 -34.53
CA GLU A 841 -18.74 -0.61 -35.45
C GLU A 841 -18.75 0.81 -36.07
N ASP A 842 -19.94 1.42 -36.25
CA ASP A 842 -20.11 2.78 -36.79
C ASP A 842 -19.95 3.89 -35.72
N GLY A 843 -19.67 3.53 -34.46
CA GLY A 843 -19.54 4.46 -33.34
C GLY A 843 -20.87 4.87 -32.69
N ASP A 844 -21.94 4.11 -32.91
CA ASP A 844 -23.31 4.42 -32.49
C ASP A 844 -23.89 3.46 -31.43
N VAL A 845 -24.79 4.00 -30.60
CA VAL A 845 -25.61 3.25 -29.64
C VAL A 845 -27.08 3.35 -30.04
N CYS A 846 -27.81 2.25 -29.90
CA CYS A 846 -29.20 2.13 -30.32
C CYS A 846 -30.15 2.21 -29.12
N ILE A 847 -31.17 3.07 -29.22
CA ILE A 847 -32.20 3.29 -28.20
C ILE A 847 -33.56 2.84 -28.74
N TYR A 848 -33.99 1.65 -28.36
CA TYR A 848 -35.33 1.17 -28.67
C TYR A 848 -36.34 1.65 -27.64
N ALA A 849 -37.46 2.22 -28.09
CA ALA A 849 -38.58 2.62 -27.25
C ALA A 849 -39.80 1.74 -27.50
N ARG A 850 -40.29 1.04 -26.47
CA ARG A 850 -41.53 0.25 -26.60
C ARG A 850 -42.78 1.13 -26.72
N GLN A 851 -42.77 2.29 -26.09
CA GLN A 851 -43.85 3.27 -26.14
C GLN A 851 -43.28 4.63 -26.48
N THR A 852 -44.12 5.52 -27.03
CA THR A 852 -43.69 6.89 -27.30
C THR A 852 -43.30 7.60 -26.00
N VAL A 853 -42.08 8.11 -25.94
CA VAL A 853 -41.51 8.69 -24.71
C VAL A 853 -40.44 9.73 -25.03
N GLU A 854 -40.34 10.77 -24.19
CA GLU A 854 -39.22 11.72 -24.25
C GLU A 854 -38.02 11.09 -23.53
N VAL A 855 -36.84 11.16 -24.13
CA VAL A 855 -35.59 10.63 -23.59
C VAL A 855 -34.54 11.72 -23.46
N THR A 856 -33.75 11.67 -22.40
CA THR A 856 -32.44 12.33 -22.30
C THR A 856 -31.35 11.31 -22.02
N ILE A 857 -30.16 11.52 -22.58
CA ILE A 857 -28.96 10.72 -22.30
C ILE A 857 -27.82 11.65 -21.95
N ASP A 858 -27.26 11.46 -20.77
CA ASP A 858 -26.04 12.10 -20.30
C ASP A 858 -24.93 11.03 -20.23
N ILE A 859 -23.74 11.28 -20.77
CA ILE A 859 -22.61 10.32 -20.72
C ILE A 859 -21.67 10.72 -19.58
N ASN A 860 -21.29 9.75 -18.77
CA ASN A 860 -20.48 9.91 -17.55
C ASN A 860 -19.08 9.27 -17.68
N GLY A 861 -18.87 8.41 -18.66
CA GLY A 861 -17.58 7.76 -18.92
C GLY A 861 -17.62 6.87 -20.15
N PHE A 862 -16.47 6.35 -20.54
CA PHE A 862 -16.33 5.39 -21.63
C PHE A 862 -15.30 4.31 -21.29
N ILE A 863 -15.39 3.17 -21.98
CA ILE A 863 -14.45 2.06 -21.86
C ILE A 863 -13.61 2.04 -23.14
N PRO A 864 -12.29 2.29 -23.09
CA PRO A 864 -11.40 2.21 -24.25
C PRO A 864 -11.33 0.77 -24.79
N ALA A 865 -10.78 0.59 -25.99
CA ALA A 865 -10.75 -0.70 -26.68
C ALA A 865 -10.13 -1.83 -25.82
N ASP A 866 -9.08 -1.51 -25.07
CA ASP A 866 -8.32 -2.37 -24.17
C ASP A 866 -8.75 -2.27 -22.69
N GLY A 867 -9.71 -1.40 -22.37
CA GLY A 867 -10.20 -1.22 -20.99
C GLY A 867 -11.26 -2.23 -20.56
N SER A 868 -11.60 -2.25 -19.28
CA SER A 868 -12.72 -3.04 -18.72
C SER A 868 -13.70 -2.13 -17.94
N PRO A 869 -14.89 -2.58 -17.51
CA PRO A 869 -15.54 -3.86 -17.77
C PRO A 869 -15.73 -4.17 -19.26
N ASP A 870 -15.70 -5.45 -19.63
CA ASP A 870 -16.03 -5.91 -20.97
C ASP A 870 -17.55 -5.88 -21.18
N PRO A 871 -18.06 -5.16 -22.19
CA PRO A 871 -19.49 -5.15 -22.47
C PRO A 871 -19.93 -6.55 -22.96
N VAL A 872 -21.05 -7.05 -22.43
CA VAL A 872 -21.69 -8.26 -22.94
C VAL A 872 -23.00 -7.90 -23.64
N GLU A 873 -23.46 -8.74 -24.56
CA GLU A 873 -24.82 -8.59 -25.10
C GLU A 873 -25.83 -8.67 -23.94
N PRO A 874 -26.66 -7.63 -23.70
CA PRO A 874 -27.51 -7.60 -22.52
C PRO A 874 -28.42 -8.83 -22.39
N ALA A 875 -28.20 -9.64 -21.36
CA ALA A 875 -28.82 -10.95 -21.21
C ALA A 875 -29.57 -11.10 -19.89
N ARG A 876 -30.80 -11.63 -19.94
CA ARG A 876 -31.59 -11.90 -18.73
C ARG A 876 -31.18 -13.22 -18.10
N ILE A 877 -30.77 -13.19 -16.83
CA ILE A 877 -30.32 -14.38 -16.08
C ILE A 877 -31.21 -14.75 -14.89
N LEU A 878 -32.14 -13.86 -14.49
CA LEU A 878 -33.22 -14.16 -13.55
C LEU A 878 -34.53 -13.56 -14.03
N GLU A 879 -35.61 -14.35 -14.01
CA GLU A 879 -36.96 -13.91 -14.36
C GLU A 879 -37.99 -14.65 -13.52
N THR A 880 -38.41 -14.05 -12.42
CA THR A 880 -39.34 -14.72 -11.49
C THR A 880 -40.81 -14.68 -11.95
N ARG A 881 -41.19 -13.80 -12.88
CA ARG A 881 -42.60 -13.64 -13.27
C ARG A 881 -43.11 -14.84 -14.05
N ILE A 882 -44.35 -15.24 -13.77
CA ILE A 882 -44.98 -16.41 -14.38
C ILE A 882 -45.73 -16.02 -15.65
N ALA A 883 -45.08 -16.14 -16.82
CA ALA A 883 -45.73 -16.11 -18.14
C ALA A 883 -44.85 -16.76 -19.22
N ASP A 884 -45.45 -17.23 -20.33
CA ASP A 884 -44.71 -17.87 -21.42
C ASP A 884 -43.76 -16.91 -22.15
N GLU A 885 -44.04 -15.61 -22.12
CA GLU A 885 -43.22 -14.56 -22.73
C GLU A 885 -42.04 -14.08 -21.87
N TYR A 886 -41.94 -14.51 -20.61
CA TYR A 886 -40.90 -14.11 -19.68
C TYR A 886 -39.83 -15.20 -19.61
N LYS A 887 -38.68 -14.92 -20.24
CA LYS A 887 -37.60 -15.88 -20.48
C LYS A 887 -36.24 -15.33 -20.08
N THR A 888 -35.41 -16.19 -19.50
CA THR A 888 -33.97 -15.99 -19.36
C THR A 888 -33.26 -16.47 -20.62
N VAL A 889 -32.00 -16.08 -20.77
CA VAL A 889 -31.17 -16.40 -21.95
C VAL A 889 -30.94 -17.90 -22.12
N ASP A 890 -30.96 -18.66 -21.02
CA ASP A 890 -30.63 -20.09 -20.96
C ASP A 890 -31.80 -20.98 -20.53
N GLY A 891 -32.95 -20.40 -20.17
CA GLY A 891 -34.10 -21.14 -19.66
C GLY A 891 -34.02 -21.51 -18.18
N GLU A 892 -32.93 -21.14 -17.50
CA GLU A 892 -32.73 -21.38 -16.08
C GLU A 892 -33.33 -20.22 -15.25
N ARG A 893 -33.84 -20.52 -14.04
CA ARG A 893 -34.42 -19.53 -13.11
C ARG A 893 -35.57 -18.69 -13.69
N GLU A 894 -36.45 -19.31 -14.47
CA GLU A 894 -37.67 -18.70 -15.04
C GLU A 894 -38.95 -19.09 -14.27
N GLY A 895 -39.85 -18.13 -14.06
CA GLY A 895 -41.22 -18.39 -13.62
C GLY A 895 -41.35 -18.99 -12.22
N GLU A 896 -40.39 -18.68 -11.33
CA GLU A 896 -40.34 -19.19 -9.96
C GLU A 896 -41.42 -18.57 -9.04
N GLY A 897 -42.02 -17.46 -9.48
CA GLY A 897 -42.93 -16.63 -8.69
C GLY A 897 -42.18 -15.62 -7.80
N PRO A 898 -42.92 -14.72 -7.14
CA PRO A 898 -42.32 -13.64 -6.35
C PRO A 898 -41.39 -14.16 -5.26
N VAL A 899 -40.22 -13.53 -5.13
CA VAL A 899 -39.32 -13.71 -3.99
C VAL A 899 -40.05 -13.23 -2.73
N ALA A 900 -40.00 -13.99 -1.63
CA ALA A 900 -40.70 -13.61 -0.40
C ALA A 900 -39.95 -12.53 0.38
N ALA A 901 -40.64 -11.86 1.30
CA ALA A 901 -40.04 -10.82 2.14
C ALA A 901 -39.00 -11.44 3.10
N GLY A 902 -37.79 -10.87 3.12
CA GLY A 902 -36.69 -11.32 3.96
C GLY A 902 -35.87 -12.46 3.37
N GLU A 903 -36.16 -12.90 2.14
CA GLU A 903 -35.41 -13.97 1.46
C GLU A 903 -34.20 -13.41 0.72
N VAL A 904 -33.19 -14.27 0.56
CA VAL A 904 -32.00 -14.04 -0.25
C VAL A 904 -32.07 -14.95 -1.48
N VAL A 905 -31.93 -14.36 -2.66
CA VAL A 905 -31.75 -15.11 -3.91
C VAL A 905 -30.27 -15.30 -4.15
N GLU A 906 -29.80 -16.54 -4.06
CA GLU A 906 -28.49 -16.93 -4.60
C GLU A 906 -28.61 -17.09 -6.12
N LEU A 907 -27.96 -16.21 -6.87
CA LEU A 907 -27.96 -16.21 -8.33
C LEU A 907 -26.56 -16.53 -8.85
N ILE A 908 -26.41 -17.65 -9.55
CA ILE A 908 -25.19 -17.93 -10.32
C ILE A 908 -25.14 -16.90 -11.46
N VAL A 909 -24.04 -16.15 -11.53
CA VAL A 909 -23.77 -15.12 -12.54
C VAL A 909 -22.63 -15.55 -13.45
N ALA A 910 -21.53 -16.06 -12.89
CA ALA A 910 -20.42 -16.57 -13.68
C ALA A 910 -20.87 -17.69 -14.63
N GLY A 911 -20.37 -17.67 -15.86
CA GLY A 911 -20.73 -18.63 -16.91
C GLY A 911 -22.13 -18.43 -17.53
N ARG A 912 -22.85 -17.35 -17.19
CA ARG A 912 -24.22 -17.09 -17.70
C ARG A 912 -24.34 -15.75 -18.40
N GLY A 913 -25.11 -15.71 -19.49
CA GLY A 913 -25.44 -14.46 -20.17
C GLY A 913 -24.26 -13.69 -20.75
N GLY A 914 -23.20 -14.40 -21.15
CA GLY A 914 -21.98 -13.80 -21.70
C GLY A 914 -20.88 -13.54 -20.66
N VAL A 915 -21.17 -13.74 -19.37
CA VAL A 915 -20.18 -13.67 -18.29
C VAL A 915 -19.30 -14.93 -18.30
N ALA A 916 -17.98 -14.75 -18.24
CA ALA A 916 -16.97 -15.78 -18.11
C ALA A 916 -17.13 -16.60 -16.82
N ASP A 917 -16.63 -17.83 -16.83
CA ASP A 917 -16.68 -18.73 -15.67
C ASP A 917 -15.80 -18.23 -14.52
N ASP A 918 -14.76 -17.46 -14.84
CA ASP A 918 -13.80 -16.85 -13.93
C ASP A 918 -14.07 -15.34 -13.73
N ALA A 919 -15.27 -14.85 -14.01
CA ALA A 919 -15.58 -13.45 -13.71
C ALA A 919 -15.56 -13.16 -12.21
N VAL A 920 -14.88 -12.08 -11.83
CA VAL A 920 -14.81 -11.57 -10.44
C VAL A 920 -15.83 -10.46 -10.19
N THR A 921 -16.23 -9.75 -11.24
CA THR A 921 -17.21 -8.66 -11.17
C THR A 921 -18.19 -8.74 -12.34
N ALA A 922 -19.46 -8.42 -12.07
CA ALA A 922 -20.47 -8.23 -13.11
C ALA A 922 -21.21 -6.90 -12.93
N VAL A 923 -21.53 -6.26 -14.06
CA VAL A 923 -22.45 -5.11 -14.10
C VAL A 923 -23.85 -5.65 -14.41
N LEU A 924 -24.73 -5.55 -13.41
CA LEU A 924 -26.09 -6.06 -13.42
C LEU A 924 -27.09 -4.90 -13.49
N ASN A 925 -28.25 -5.16 -14.06
CA ASN A 925 -29.45 -4.34 -13.92
C ASN A 925 -30.49 -5.15 -13.15
N ILE A 926 -30.73 -4.78 -11.88
CA ILE A 926 -31.69 -5.47 -11.01
C ILE A 926 -33.00 -4.70 -11.04
N ALA A 927 -34.09 -5.36 -11.45
CA ALA A 927 -35.43 -4.80 -11.44
C ALA A 927 -36.36 -5.54 -10.48
N THR A 928 -37.10 -4.77 -9.70
CA THR A 928 -38.18 -5.24 -8.82
C THR A 928 -39.53 -4.88 -9.44
N VAL A 929 -40.44 -5.84 -9.50
CA VAL A 929 -41.73 -5.74 -10.18
C VAL A 929 -42.85 -6.09 -9.21
N ASN A 930 -43.78 -5.16 -9.07
CA ASN A 930 -44.95 -5.23 -8.18
C ASN A 930 -44.65 -5.68 -6.73
N PRO A 931 -43.72 -5.03 -6.00
CA PRO A 931 -43.51 -5.34 -4.59
C PRO A 931 -44.82 -5.27 -3.78
N THR A 932 -44.95 -6.09 -2.75
CA THR A 932 -46.15 -6.13 -1.90
C THR A 932 -46.26 -4.92 -0.96
N GLY A 933 -45.15 -4.21 -0.73
CA GLY A 933 -45.07 -3.06 0.17
C GLY A 933 -43.79 -2.24 -0.06
N PRO A 934 -43.58 -1.16 0.70
CA PRO A 934 -42.31 -0.43 0.69
C PRO A 934 -41.16 -1.31 1.19
N GLY A 935 -40.02 -1.20 0.51
CA GLY A 935 -38.84 -2.00 0.80
C GLY A 935 -37.65 -1.63 -0.09
N TYR A 936 -36.66 -2.51 -0.09
CA TYR A 936 -35.41 -2.39 -0.82
C TYR A 936 -34.86 -3.78 -1.17
N ALA A 937 -33.98 -3.82 -2.17
CA ALA A 937 -33.15 -4.96 -2.50
C ALA A 937 -31.66 -4.61 -2.36
N THR A 938 -30.88 -5.57 -1.89
CA THR A 938 -29.43 -5.46 -1.64
C THR A 938 -28.73 -6.60 -2.34
N ALA A 939 -27.77 -6.30 -3.21
CA ALA A 939 -26.91 -7.24 -3.89
C ALA A 939 -25.52 -7.20 -3.24
N TYR A 940 -24.95 -8.38 -2.96
CA TYR A 940 -23.65 -8.55 -2.33
C TYR A 940 -23.05 -9.92 -2.75
N PRO A 941 -21.73 -10.11 -2.68
CA PRO A 941 -21.12 -11.41 -2.96
C PRO A 941 -21.67 -12.47 -2.00
N CYS A 942 -22.06 -13.63 -2.53
CA CYS A 942 -22.47 -14.73 -1.67
C CYS A 942 -21.29 -15.23 -0.81
N GLY A 943 -21.56 -15.51 0.47
CA GLY A 943 -20.55 -15.88 1.46
C GLY A 943 -20.19 -14.76 2.44
N GLU A 944 -20.42 -13.50 2.05
CA GLU A 944 -20.20 -12.33 2.92
C GLU A 944 -21.47 -11.96 3.74
N GLU A 945 -21.29 -11.19 4.82
CA GLU A 945 -22.40 -10.64 5.59
C GLU A 945 -23.19 -9.62 4.77
N GLN A 946 -24.53 -9.63 4.90
CA GLN A 946 -25.38 -8.70 4.17
C GLN A 946 -25.09 -7.24 4.62
N PRO A 947 -24.67 -6.35 3.70
CA PRO A 947 -24.37 -4.97 4.05
C PRO A 947 -25.65 -4.16 4.32
N ASN A 948 -25.51 -3.08 5.10
CA ASN A 948 -26.59 -2.12 5.36
C ASN A 948 -26.82 -1.12 4.20
N THR A 949 -26.79 -1.60 2.96
CA THR A 949 -26.95 -0.79 1.73
C THR A 949 -28.20 -1.20 0.96
N ALA A 950 -28.63 -0.37 0.01
CA ALA A 950 -29.85 -0.64 -0.76
C ALA A 950 -29.65 -0.26 -2.23
N ASN A 951 -29.40 -1.25 -3.10
CA ASN A 951 -29.23 -1.03 -4.53
C ASN A 951 -30.54 -0.57 -5.19
N VAL A 952 -31.68 -1.19 -4.86
CA VAL A 952 -32.98 -0.83 -5.44
C VAL A 952 -33.96 -0.48 -4.33
N ASN A 953 -34.48 0.75 -4.34
CA ASN A 953 -35.53 1.17 -3.42
C ASN A 953 -36.90 1.15 -4.10
N TYR A 954 -37.95 0.67 -3.42
CA TYR A 954 -39.26 0.52 -4.04
C TYR A 954 -40.45 0.65 -3.08
N ARG A 955 -41.64 0.90 -3.63
CA ARG A 955 -42.93 0.90 -2.93
C ARG A 955 -43.83 -0.25 -3.39
N GLY A 956 -44.90 -0.44 -2.64
CA GLY A 956 -45.95 -1.40 -2.96
C GLY A 956 -46.54 -1.14 -4.34
N GLY A 957 -46.39 -2.12 -5.22
CA GLY A 957 -46.89 -2.10 -6.58
C GLY A 957 -46.05 -1.26 -7.51
N ASP A 958 -44.76 -1.01 -7.26
CA ASP A 958 -43.81 -0.31 -8.16
C ASP A 958 -43.21 -1.20 -9.26
N VAL A 959 -42.55 -0.59 -10.26
CA VAL A 959 -41.55 -1.25 -11.12
C VAL A 959 -40.32 -0.37 -11.11
N ASN A 960 -39.27 -0.78 -10.40
CA ASN A 960 -38.04 0.00 -10.25
C ASN A 960 -36.84 -0.87 -10.61
N SER A 961 -35.88 -0.29 -11.32
CA SER A 961 -34.60 -0.92 -11.64
C SER A 961 -33.44 -0.01 -11.30
N ASN A 962 -32.28 -0.60 -11.01
CA ASN A 962 -31.03 0.12 -10.84
C ASN A 962 -29.86 -0.72 -11.40
N ALA A 963 -28.86 -0.06 -11.97
CA ALA A 963 -27.58 -0.69 -12.25
C ALA A 963 -26.83 -1.01 -10.94
N VAL A 964 -26.07 -2.10 -10.95
CA VAL A 964 -25.30 -2.62 -9.82
C VAL A 964 -23.99 -3.17 -10.35
N VAL A 965 -22.87 -2.59 -9.92
CA VAL A 965 -21.56 -3.23 -10.04
C VAL A 965 -21.44 -4.20 -8.88
N ALA A 966 -21.43 -5.50 -9.16
CA ALA A 966 -21.50 -6.56 -8.15
C ALA A 966 -20.24 -7.42 -8.18
N LYS A 967 -19.58 -7.53 -7.02
CA LYS A 967 -18.56 -8.56 -6.77
C LYS A 967 -19.22 -9.94 -6.82
N ILE A 968 -18.59 -10.87 -7.52
CA ILE A 968 -19.02 -12.26 -7.64
C ILE A 968 -18.37 -13.05 -6.50
N GLY A 969 -19.20 -13.63 -5.64
CA GLY A 969 -18.76 -14.43 -4.49
C GLY A 969 -18.61 -15.92 -4.81
N ASP A 970 -18.63 -16.75 -3.77
CA ASP A 970 -18.37 -18.19 -3.84
C ASP A 970 -19.19 -18.89 -4.94
N GLU A 971 -18.54 -19.82 -5.64
CA GLU A 971 -19.12 -20.61 -6.73
C GLU A 971 -19.72 -19.76 -7.86
N GLY A 972 -19.24 -18.52 -8.05
CA GLY A 972 -19.68 -17.65 -9.14
C GLY A 972 -21.03 -16.96 -8.90
N LYS A 973 -21.39 -16.72 -7.62
CA LYS A 973 -22.75 -16.28 -7.23
C LYS A 973 -22.79 -14.85 -6.70
N VAL A 974 -23.91 -14.18 -6.99
CA VAL A 974 -24.33 -12.92 -6.35
C VAL A 974 -25.59 -13.19 -5.52
N CYS A 975 -25.58 -12.71 -4.27
CA CYS A 975 -26.68 -12.84 -3.33
C CYS A 975 -27.54 -11.58 -3.35
N ILE A 976 -28.85 -11.74 -3.53
CA ILE A 976 -29.79 -10.62 -3.63
C ILE A 976 -30.88 -10.76 -2.56
N PHE A 977 -30.76 -9.96 -1.51
CA PHE A 977 -31.76 -9.82 -0.46
C PHE A 977 -32.92 -8.93 -0.92
N THR A 978 -34.15 -9.22 -0.46
CA THR A 978 -35.31 -8.33 -0.63
C THR A 978 -36.13 -8.18 0.66
N SER A 979 -36.41 -6.94 1.09
CA SER A 979 -37.16 -6.69 2.35
C SER A 979 -38.68 -6.80 2.22
N ALA A 980 -39.23 -6.78 0.99
CA ALA A 980 -40.63 -7.09 0.74
C ALA A 980 -40.78 -8.08 -0.41
N ALA A 981 -41.88 -8.84 -0.40
CA ALA A 981 -42.12 -9.81 -1.45
C ALA A 981 -42.31 -9.09 -2.79
N THR A 982 -41.60 -9.50 -3.84
CA THR A 982 -41.60 -8.87 -5.17
C THR A 982 -41.22 -9.89 -6.23
N ASP A 983 -41.70 -9.69 -7.47
CA ASP A 983 -41.03 -10.31 -8.60
C ASP A 983 -39.69 -9.59 -8.83
N MET A 984 -38.65 -10.35 -9.16
CA MET A 984 -37.31 -9.90 -9.48
C MET A 984 -36.91 -10.31 -10.90
N VAL A 985 -36.21 -9.40 -11.58
CA VAL A 985 -35.61 -9.59 -12.90
C VAL A 985 -34.16 -9.12 -12.81
N VAL A 986 -33.21 -9.90 -13.31
CA VAL A 986 -31.79 -9.53 -13.35
C VAL A 986 -31.26 -9.74 -14.76
N ASP A 987 -30.78 -8.65 -15.34
CA ASP A 987 -30.10 -8.64 -16.64
C ASP A 987 -28.61 -8.32 -16.40
N VAL A 988 -27.69 -8.94 -17.14
CA VAL A 988 -26.25 -8.62 -17.14
C VAL A 988 -25.89 -7.78 -18.36
N THR A 989 -24.97 -6.82 -18.21
CA THR A 989 -24.58 -5.88 -19.29
C THR A 989 -23.07 -5.73 -19.49
N ALA A 990 -22.26 -6.06 -18.48
CA ALA A 990 -20.81 -6.10 -18.63
C ALA A 990 -20.19 -7.01 -17.56
N GLU A 991 -18.93 -7.40 -17.74
CA GLU A 991 -18.19 -8.23 -16.80
C GLU A 991 -16.72 -7.79 -16.63
N ILE A 992 -16.07 -8.32 -15.61
CA ILE A 992 -14.61 -8.29 -15.47
C ILE A 992 -14.17 -9.74 -15.21
N PRO A 993 -13.52 -10.41 -16.19
CA PRO A 993 -12.91 -11.72 -15.97
C PRO A 993 -11.73 -11.61 -14.98
N VAL A 994 -11.34 -12.70 -14.32
CA VAL A 994 -9.99 -12.78 -13.74
C VAL A 994 -9.03 -12.50 -14.89
N VAL A 995 -8.16 -11.50 -14.74
CA VAL A 995 -7.02 -11.33 -15.63
C VAL A 995 -6.08 -12.50 -15.36
N VAL A 996 -6.34 -13.64 -15.99
CA VAL A 996 -5.35 -14.70 -16.15
C VAL A 996 -4.59 -14.31 -17.41
N PRO A 997 -3.32 -13.88 -17.32
CA PRO A 997 -2.52 -13.62 -18.51
C PRO A 997 -2.59 -14.86 -19.40
N HIS A 998 -3.07 -14.65 -20.62
CA HIS A 998 -3.27 -15.70 -21.60
C HIS A 998 -1.93 -16.39 -21.83
N ARG A 999 -1.68 -17.54 -21.18
CA ARG A 999 -0.60 -18.46 -21.59
C ARG A 999 -0.89 -18.82 -23.05
N PRO A 1000 -0.06 -18.41 -24.04
CA PRO A 1000 -0.16 -19.03 -25.35
C PRO A 1000 0.15 -20.52 -25.13
N ALA A 1001 -0.75 -21.39 -25.60
CA ALA A 1001 -0.53 -22.82 -25.54
C ALA A 1001 0.82 -23.16 -26.21
N SER A 1002 1.67 -23.85 -25.45
CA SER A 1002 2.98 -24.43 -25.77
C SER A 1002 3.27 -24.73 -27.24
#